data_AF-A0A819QZI2-F1
#
_entry.id   AF-A0A819QZI2-F1
#
_cell.length_a   1.000
_cell.length_b   1.000
_cell.length_c   1.000
_cell.angle_alpha   90.00
_cell.angle_beta   90.00
_cell.angle_gamma   90.00
#
_symmetry.space_group_name_H-M   'P 1'
#
loop_
_entity.id
_entity.type
_entity.pdbx_description
1 polymer ?
#
loop_
_entity_poly.entity_id
_entity_poly.type
_entity_poly.pdbx_seq_one_letter_code
_entity_poly.pdbx_strand_id
1 'polypeptide(L)'
;MVDINKLENDARTHALKAVDLDSKGKSEDAVFFYVEAAQALISVREELISDQQQQQSKTTSSSSSSIDLNEIVRLIHNYIKRAEEIKASLKSKPTPSLHLKNTSEKGVERARYLLTQALDQDEQKQYEAAFKLYEEAITLCLNEKKTTSNTKLKEQLEKIAYQALERAEELKHTELNTSSHIRLPSPPRDEIIQKEEQQPLDIDQTNINIIDKRAKLSSHELDVLRRGSKINGRDYVPFFSIDLRERFAYQTPFIDSHGPLKLAPKQQTHFLRWARPDEIMSEPKMIMALSYFSIKQDLISDCSFVASLAVSVQYEKKFNKRLITSIIYPQNKQGEPVYNPCGKYMVRLHLNGVWRKVIIDDTLPIDHSNRLLCSSTTNKNEIWVSLLEKAYMKVMGGYDFPGSNSTVDLHALTGWIPELVSIHHADSAFDKDKEFDRMFERFHAGHVLITVATPNITKEEEERSGLVSSHAYALLDMRKIGVHKLIMLKNPWSHLEWKGNFSDFDTRNWTPELIKALNYDPKLQVDVDNGVFWIDYNSLCHHFENFYLNWSPSLFSYTSCIHNSWPSRQGPVKDLYNLGDNPQYVLRVSPKTRSSIWILLTRHITERQDFAVNRIFITLFVYKNGGNKVYYPNDIKPLQDGVKTNSAHYLVKLITDDNDSNGQTLYTLV
;
A
#
# COMPACT_ATOMS: atom_id res chain seq x y z
N MET A 1 12.05 7.65 -14.69
CA MET A 1 13.41 7.10 -14.78
C MET A 1 13.79 6.71 -13.36
N VAL A 2 14.28 5.49 -13.15
CA VAL A 2 14.69 4.99 -11.83
C VAL A 2 15.96 5.70 -11.40
N ASP A 3 16.09 6.08 -10.12
CA ASP A 3 17.26 6.78 -9.59
C ASP A 3 18.34 5.78 -9.12
N ILE A 4 19.30 5.50 -10.01
CA ILE A 4 20.39 4.54 -9.78
C ILE A 4 21.25 4.93 -8.56
N ASN A 5 21.52 6.23 -8.37
CA ASN A 5 22.35 6.71 -7.25
C ASN A 5 21.69 6.41 -5.90
N LYS A 6 20.36 6.46 -5.83
CA LYS A 6 19.63 6.11 -4.62
C LYS A 6 19.71 4.62 -4.34
N LEU A 7 19.52 3.77 -5.35
CA LEU A 7 19.66 2.32 -5.19
C LEU A 7 21.07 1.90 -4.75
N GLU A 8 22.12 2.56 -5.25
CA GLU A 8 23.50 2.37 -4.79
C GLU A 8 23.68 2.78 -3.32
N ASN A 9 23.08 3.90 -2.91
CA ASN A 9 23.11 4.33 -1.52
C ASN A 9 22.34 3.40 -0.59
N ASP A 10 21.20 2.86 -1.02
CA ASP A 10 20.42 1.88 -0.27
C ASP A 10 21.24 0.59 -0.08
N ALA A 11 21.86 0.08 -1.15
CA ALA A 11 22.76 -1.07 -1.09
C ALA A 11 23.90 -0.87 -0.09
N ARG A 12 24.56 0.29 -0.15
CA ARG A 12 25.66 0.64 0.77
C ARG A 12 25.17 0.74 2.22
N THR A 13 24.01 1.36 2.43
CA THR A 13 23.42 1.53 3.77
C THR A 13 23.06 0.19 4.38
N HIS A 14 22.42 -0.69 3.61
CA HIS A 14 22.11 -2.06 4.05
C HIS A 14 23.37 -2.86 4.33
N ALA A 15 24.38 -2.80 3.47
CA ALA A 15 25.65 -3.51 3.67
C ALA A 15 26.38 -3.06 4.95
N LEU A 16 26.49 -1.75 5.18
CA LEU A 16 27.10 -1.20 6.40
C LEU A 16 26.35 -1.66 7.66
N LYS A 17 25.01 -1.65 7.60
CA LYS A 17 24.17 -2.10 8.72
C LYS A 17 24.30 -3.60 8.95
N ALA A 18 24.38 -4.40 7.89
CA ALA A 18 24.59 -5.84 7.98
C ALA A 18 25.91 -6.17 8.70
N VAL A 19 27.00 -5.52 8.29
CA VAL A 19 28.33 -5.71 8.89
C VAL A 19 28.36 -5.27 10.36
N ASP A 20 27.74 -4.14 10.70
CA ASP A 20 27.63 -3.67 12.09
C ASP A 20 26.86 -4.68 12.96
N LEU A 21 25.73 -5.19 12.47
CA LEU A 21 24.92 -6.17 13.21
C LEU A 21 25.60 -7.54 13.33
N ASP A 22 26.29 -7.99 12.28
CA ASP A 22 27.12 -9.21 12.27
C ASP A 22 28.21 -9.09 13.35
N SER A 23 28.91 -7.95 13.41
CA SER A 23 29.95 -7.68 14.42
C SER A 23 29.41 -7.64 15.86
N LYS A 24 28.14 -7.23 16.04
CA LYS A 24 27.45 -7.16 17.34
C LYS A 24 26.79 -8.48 17.73
N GLY A 25 26.90 -9.53 16.91
CA GLY A 25 26.26 -10.82 17.15
C GLY A 25 24.73 -10.81 17.01
N LYS A 26 24.14 -9.77 16.41
CA LYS A 26 22.72 -9.71 16.06
C LYS A 26 22.49 -10.48 14.75
N SER A 27 22.70 -11.80 14.79
CA SER A 27 22.79 -12.67 13.61
C SER A 27 21.54 -12.71 12.73
N GLU A 28 20.33 -12.72 13.30
CA GLU A 28 19.08 -12.72 12.51
C GLU A 28 18.92 -11.41 11.72
N ASP A 29 19.12 -10.26 12.36
CA ASP A 29 19.04 -8.95 11.71
C ASP A 29 20.15 -8.77 10.67
N ALA A 30 21.36 -9.27 10.95
CA ALA A 30 22.48 -9.21 10.02
C ALA A 30 22.18 -9.97 8.71
N VAL A 31 21.64 -11.18 8.81
CA VAL A 31 21.19 -11.98 7.66
C VAL A 31 20.19 -11.21 6.81
N PHE A 32 19.21 -10.57 7.45
CA PHE A 32 18.21 -9.76 6.75
C PHE A 32 18.86 -8.63 5.95
N PHE A 33 19.74 -7.84 6.57
CA PHE A 33 20.38 -6.71 5.87
C PHE A 33 21.39 -7.13 4.81
N TYR A 34 22.07 -8.29 4.94
CA TYR A 34 22.92 -8.82 3.86
C TYR A 34 22.08 -9.19 2.62
N VAL A 35 20.92 -9.81 2.82
CA VAL A 35 20.00 -10.14 1.72
C VAL A 35 19.45 -8.87 1.06
N GLU A 36 19.01 -7.88 1.85
CA GLU A 36 18.54 -6.60 1.30
C GLU A 36 19.66 -5.83 0.56
N ALA A 37 20.90 -5.87 1.05
CA ALA A 37 22.04 -5.26 0.36
C ALA A 37 22.31 -5.92 -1.00
N ALA A 38 22.26 -7.26 -1.05
CA ALA A 38 22.40 -8.01 -2.30
C ALA A 38 21.28 -7.66 -3.28
N GLN A 39 20.04 -7.54 -2.81
CA GLN A 39 18.90 -7.19 -3.67
C GLN A 39 18.98 -5.76 -4.20
N ALA A 40 19.34 -4.78 -3.38
CA ALA A 40 19.52 -3.42 -3.84
C ALA A 40 20.61 -3.35 -4.93
N LEU A 41 21.71 -4.11 -4.78
CA LEU A 41 22.74 -4.24 -5.81
C LEU A 41 22.24 -4.93 -7.09
N ILE A 42 21.35 -5.93 -6.97
CA ILE A 42 20.69 -6.56 -8.13
C ILE A 42 19.88 -5.49 -8.89
N SER A 43 19.07 -4.69 -8.18
CA SER A 43 18.28 -3.61 -8.79
C SER A 43 19.15 -2.53 -9.47
N VAL A 44 20.26 -2.11 -8.84
CA VAL A 44 21.25 -1.20 -9.48
C VAL A 44 21.75 -1.77 -10.81
N ARG A 45 22.18 -3.03 -10.79
CA ARG A 45 22.70 -3.71 -11.98
C ARG A 45 21.65 -3.83 -13.08
N GLU A 46 20.41 -4.16 -12.72
CA GLU A 46 19.30 -4.27 -13.67
C GLU A 46 19.03 -2.97 -14.42
N GLU A 47 19.02 -1.84 -13.71
CA GLU A 47 18.83 -0.53 -14.33
C GLU A 47 20.03 -0.14 -15.21
N LEU A 48 21.26 -0.41 -14.78
CA LEU A 48 22.46 -0.20 -15.60
C LEU A 48 22.44 -1.01 -16.91
N ILE A 49 21.93 -2.25 -16.88
CA ILE A 49 21.78 -3.09 -18.09
C ILE A 49 20.67 -2.56 -18.99
N SER A 50 19.54 -2.13 -18.41
CA SER A 50 18.44 -1.51 -19.15
C SER A 50 18.88 -0.24 -19.87
N ASP A 51 19.64 0.62 -19.18
CA ASP A 51 20.23 1.84 -19.76
C ASP A 51 21.20 1.53 -20.89
N GLN A 52 22.08 0.51 -20.73
CA GLN A 52 22.99 0.07 -21.79
C GLN A 52 22.25 -0.44 -23.04
N GLN A 53 21.13 -1.17 -22.86
CA GLN A 53 20.30 -1.66 -23.97
C GLN A 53 19.54 -0.51 -24.66
N GLN A 54 19.07 0.49 -23.92
CA GLN A 54 18.40 1.66 -24.48
C GLN A 54 19.38 2.60 -25.21
N GLN A 55 20.60 2.78 -24.70
CA GLN A 55 21.64 3.62 -25.31
C GLN A 55 22.20 3.03 -26.62
N GLN A 56 22.16 1.72 -26.83
CA GLN A 56 22.50 1.12 -28.14
C GLN A 56 21.50 1.50 -29.27
N SER A 57 20.35 2.11 -28.92
CA SER A 57 19.35 2.60 -29.90
C SER A 57 19.37 4.12 -30.12
N LYS A 58 20.11 4.90 -29.31
CA LYS A 58 20.22 6.37 -29.44
C LYS A 58 21.63 6.84 -29.10
N THR A 59 22.33 7.42 -30.09
CA THR A 59 23.66 8.03 -29.95
C THR A 59 23.61 9.32 -29.12
N THR A 60 23.65 9.22 -27.79
CA THR A 60 24.05 10.31 -26.90
C THR A 60 24.51 9.74 -25.56
N SER A 61 25.75 10.07 -25.18
CA SER A 61 26.42 9.63 -23.95
C SER A 61 26.24 10.63 -22.81
N SER A 62 25.69 10.19 -21.68
CA SER A 62 26.13 10.60 -20.33
C SER A 62 25.31 9.92 -19.22
N SER A 63 25.90 8.93 -18.55
CA SER A 63 25.60 8.61 -17.14
C SER A 63 26.77 7.81 -16.56
N SER A 64 27.57 8.46 -15.71
CA SER A 64 28.71 7.85 -15.01
C SER A 64 28.24 7.28 -13.67
N SER A 65 27.96 5.97 -13.61
CA SER A 65 27.95 5.25 -12.33
C SER A 65 29.39 4.88 -11.94
N SER A 66 29.68 4.86 -10.64
CA SER A 66 31.05 4.72 -10.11
C SER A 66 31.51 3.27 -9.90
N ILE A 67 30.63 2.28 -10.12
CA ILE A 67 30.88 0.87 -9.76
C ILE A 67 30.84 -0.01 -11.03
N ASP A 68 31.87 -0.84 -11.21
CA ASP A 68 31.94 -1.82 -12.30
C ASP A 68 30.87 -2.93 -12.10
N LEU A 69 30.19 -3.34 -13.18
CA LEU A 69 29.19 -4.42 -13.17
C LEU A 69 29.76 -5.72 -12.58
N ASN A 70 31.04 -6.02 -12.82
CA ASN A 70 31.68 -7.20 -12.25
C ASN A 70 31.88 -7.08 -10.73
N GLU A 71 32.16 -5.87 -10.24
CA GLU A 71 32.28 -5.60 -8.81
C GLU A 71 30.92 -5.76 -8.10
N ILE A 72 29.84 -5.26 -8.73
CA ILE A 72 28.47 -5.45 -8.22
C ILE A 72 28.16 -6.95 -8.08
N VAL A 73 28.43 -7.75 -9.13
CA VAL A 73 28.21 -9.20 -9.10
C VAL A 73 29.02 -9.87 -7.99
N ARG A 74 30.28 -9.46 -7.79
CA ARG A 74 31.13 -10.00 -6.72
C ARG A 74 30.56 -9.68 -5.33
N LEU A 75 30.07 -8.45 -5.12
CA LEU A 75 29.49 -8.02 -3.85
C LEU A 75 28.19 -8.78 -3.53
N ILE A 76 27.31 -8.97 -4.52
CA ILE A 76 26.08 -9.76 -4.39
C ILE A 76 26.41 -11.17 -3.89
N HIS A 77 27.34 -11.87 -4.55
CA HIS A 77 27.74 -13.22 -4.14
C HIS A 77 28.31 -13.26 -2.72
N ASN A 78 29.14 -12.28 -2.35
CA ASN A 78 29.72 -12.22 -1.01
C ASN A 78 28.66 -12.03 0.09
N TYR A 79 27.69 -11.14 -0.14
CA TYR A 79 26.62 -10.89 0.84
C TYR A 79 25.68 -12.07 0.99
N ILE A 80 25.27 -12.72 -0.11
CA ILE A 80 24.43 -13.93 -0.07
C ILE A 80 25.16 -15.06 0.67
N LYS A 81 26.41 -15.33 0.30
CA LYS A 81 27.21 -16.38 0.96
C LYS A 81 27.36 -16.13 2.46
N ARG A 82 27.64 -14.88 2.87
CA ARG A 82 27.77 -14.54 4.29
C ARG A 82 26.45 -14.74 5.04
N ALA A 83 25.32 -14.37 4.43
CA ALA A 83 24.00 -14.60 5.00
C ALA A 83 23.71 -16.09 5.21
N GLU A 84 24.09 -16.95 4.27
CA GLU A 84 23.97 -18.41 4.37
C GLU A 84 24.84 -19.01 5.48
N GLU A 85 26.09 -18.58 5.60
CA GLU A 85 27.01 -18.99 6.67
C GLU A 85 26.42 -18.68 8.06
N ILE A 86 25.86 -17.48 8.24
CA ILE A 86 25.23 -17.08 9.50
C ILE A 86 23.95 -17.90 9.75
N LYS A 87 23.10 -18.11 8.73
CA LYS A 87 21.91 -18.97 8.82
C LYS A 87 22.28 -20.41 9.23
N ALA A 88 23.33 -20.98 8.64
CA ALA A 88 23.81 -22.31 9.00
C ALA A 88 24.30 -22.37 10.46
N SER A 89 25.00 -21.33 10.93
CA SER A 89 25.41 -21.22 12.34
C SER A 89 24.25 -21.00 13.32
N LEU A 90 23.12 -20.45 12.87
CA LEU A 90 21.93 -20.25 13.70
C LEU A 90 21.15 -21.54 13.92
N LYS A 91 21.09 -22.42 12.91
CA LYS A 91 20.42 -23.73 13.01
C LYS A 91 21.05 -24.65 14.08
N SER A 92 22.29 -24.40 14.51
CA SER A 92 23.03 -25.21 15.48
C SER A 92 23.04 -24.67 16.92
N LYS A 93 22.46 -23.47 17.17
CA LYS A 93 22.43 -22.84 18.51
C LYS A 93 21.03 -22.85 19.10
N PRO A 94 20.86 -23.06 20.42
CA PRO A 94 19.58 -22.86 21.09
C PRO A 94 19.16 -21.39 20.98
N THR A 95 17.86 -21.16 20.71
CA THR A 95 17.28 -19.83 20.54
C THR A 95 17.58 -18.95 21.76
N PRO A 96 18.26 -17.80 21.61
CA PRO A 96 18.53 -16.91 22.74
C PRO A 96 17.21 -16.40 23.35
N SER A 97 17.18 -16.24 24.66
CA SER A 97 16.02 -15.67 25.37
C SER A 97 15.73 -14.26 24.86
N LEU A 98 14.51 -14.00 24.39
CA LEU A 98 14.06 -12.66 23.98
C LEU A 98 14.13 -11.72 25.19
N HIS A 99 14.94 -10.65 25.08
CA HIS A 99 14.91 -9.57 26.07
C HIS A 99 13.71 -8.66 25.78
N LEU A 100 12.61 -8.91 26.48
CA LEU A 100 11.42 -8.05 26.45
C LEU A 100 11.59 -6.88 27.43
N LYS A 101 11.19 -5.68 26.99
CA LYS A 101 11.26 -4.48 27.82
C LYS A 101 10.35 -4.63 29.03
N ASN A 102 10.82 -4.24 30.21
CA ASN A 102 9.99 -4.20 31.42
C ASN A 102 9.03 -2.98 31.41
N THR A 103 8.07 -2.96 32.33
CA THR A 103 7.05 -1.90 32.42
C THR A 103 7.65 -0.49 32.50
N SER A 104 8.72 -0.31 33.27
CA SER A 104 9.39 0.99 33.41
C SER A 104 10.11 1.42 32.13
N GLU A 105 10.76 0.50 31.42
CA GLU A 105 11.40 0.78 30.12
C GLU A 105 10.37 1.21 29.07
N LYS A 106 9.21 0.55 29.04
CA LYS A 106 8.06 0.94 28.21
C LYS A 106 7.52 2.32 28.59
N GLY A 107 7.51 2.65 29.88
CA GLY A 107 7.17 3.98 30.39
C GLY A 107 8.11 5.08 29.88
N VAL A 108 9.43 4.82 29.93
CA VAL A 108 10.45 5.76 29.41
C VAL A 108 10.28 6.02 27.91
N GLU A 109 10.01 4.98 27.12
CA GLU A 109 9.83 5.11 25.67
C GLU A 109 8.60 5.96 25.32
N ARG A 110 7.48 5.74 26.01
CA ARG A 110 6.26 6.56 25.88
C ARG A 110 6.50 8.01 26.30
N ALA A 111 7.20 8.23 27.42
CA ALA A 111 7.56 9.58 27.88
C ALA A 111 8.44 10.32 26.88
N ARG A 112 9.44 9.63 26.30
CA ARG A 112 10.27 10.20 25.23
C ARG A 112 9.45 10.53 23.99
N TYR A 113 8.53 9.65 23.59
CA TYR A 113 7.65 9.89 22.45
C TYR A 113 6.73 11.11 22.67
N LEU A 114 6.13 11.24 23.86
CA LEU A 114 5.35 12.44 24.24
C LEU A 114 6.19 13.71 24.14
N LEU A 115 7.44 13.69 24.65
CA LEU A 115 8.35 14.83 24.58
C LEU A 115 8.67 15.22 23.12
N THR A 116 9.01 14.25 22.27
CA THR A 116 9.27 14.50 20.84
C THR A 116 8.05 15.13 20.16
N GLN A 117 6.86 14.61 20.42
CA GLN A 117 5.63 15.15 19.84
C GLN A 117 5.29 16.55 20.37
N ALA A 118 5.58 16.85 21.64
CA ALA A 118 5.43 18.19 22.19
C ALA A 118 6.35 19.19 21.48
N LEU A 119 7.62 18.81 21.26
CA LEU A 119 8.60 19.62 20.52
C LEU A 119 8.16 19.86 19.07
N ASP A 120 7.66 18.82 18.38
CA ASP A 120 7.15 18.97 17.02
C ASP A 120 5.96 19.95 16.93
N GLN A 121 5.08 19.96 17.93
CA GLN A 121 3.96 20.92 18.02
C GLN A 121 4.43 22.33 18.38
N ASP A 122 5.42 22.46 19.26
CA ASP A 122 6.05 23.74 19.64
C ASP A 122 6.69 24.41 18.40
N GLU A 123 7.47 23.65 17.63
CA GLU A 123 8.06 24.11 16.36
C GLU A 123 7.00 24.54 15.33
N GLN A 124 5.85 23.85 15.30
CA GLN A 124 4.71 24.19 14.45
C GLN A 124 3.86 25.35 14.99
N LYS A 125 4.31 26.01 16.08
CA LYS A 125 3.62 27.12 16.76
C LYS A 125 2.23 26.74 17.27
N GLN A 126 2.00 25.47 17.57
CA GLN A 126 0.77 24.96 18.17
C GLN A 126 0.92 24.89 19.70
N TYR A 127 1.12 26.06 20.33
CA TYR A 127 1.56 26.17 21.72
C TYR A 127 0.60 25.50 22.72
N GLU A 128 -0.72 25.61 22.55
CA GLU A 128 -1.69 24.98 23.45
C GLU A 128 -1.61 23.44 23.39
N ALA A 129 -1.43 22.87 22.19
CA ALA A 129 -1.29 21.43 22.01
C ALA A 129 0.07 20.94 22.55
N ALA A 130 1.14 21.69 22.29
CA ALA A 130 2.48 21.42 22.82
C ALA A 130 2.49 21.43 24.35
N PHE A 131 1.89 22.43 24.98
CA PHE A 131 1.81 22.57 26.43
C PHE A 131 1.13 21.36 27.09
N LYS A 132 -0.02 20.92 26.55
CA LYS A 132 -0.71 19.70 27.03
C LYS A 132 0.19 18.47 26.93
N LEU A 133 0.92 18.30 25.83
CA LEU A 133 1.83 17.17 25.65
C LEU A 133 3.02 17.20 26.63
N TYR A 134 3.58 18.38 26.93
CA TYR A 134 4.61 18.52 27.95
C TYR A 134 4.10 18.17 29.34
N GLU A 135 2.92 18.66 29.74
CA GLU A 135 2.30 18.34 31.03
C GLU A 135 2.08 16.83 31.19
N GLU A 136 1.61 16.18 30.14
CA GLU A 136 1.42 14.73 30.13
C GLU A 136 2.74 13.95 30.18
N ALA A 137 3.78 14.42 29.49
CA ALA A 137 5.11 13.82 29.56
C ALA A 137 5.69 13.89 30.98
N ILE A 138 5.55 15.04 31.65
CA ILE A 138 5.99 15.25 33.03
C ILE A 138 5.22 14.32 33.97
N THR A 139 3.90 14.29 33.85
CA THR A 139 3.03 13.44 34.69
C THR A 139 3.40 11.96 34.56
N LEU A 140 3.63 11.49 33.32
CA LEU A 140 4.06 10.12 33.08
C LEU A 140 5.43 9.84 33.72
N CYS A 141 6.39 10.75 33.55
CA CYS A 141 7.73 10.60 34.15
C CYS A 141 7.67 10.51 35.68
N LEU A 142 6.87 11.35 36.33
CA LEU A 142 6.70 11.34 37.79
C LEU A 142 6.06 10.04 38.29
N ASN A 143 5.09 9.51 37.55
CA ASN A 143 4.42 8.25 37.90
C ASN A 143 5.36 7.05 37.74
N GLU A 144 6.07 6.93 36.61
CA GLU A 144 7.02 5.83 36.35
C GLU A 144 8.25 5.88 37.28
N LYS A 145 8.66 7.08 37.70
CA LYS A 145 9.77 7.25 38.67
C LYS A 145 9.42 6.69 40.06
N LYS A 146 8.15 6.79 40.47
CA LYS A 146 7.66 6.24 41.75
C LYS A 146 7.63 4.71 41.75
N THR A 147 7.39 4.09 40.59
CA THR A 147 7.24 2.65 40.45
C THR A 147 8.57 1.94 40.17
N THR A 148 9.52 2.60 39.51
CA THR A 148 10.79 1.96 39.15
C THR A 148 11.81 1.99 40.30
N SER A 149 12.57 0.91 40.45
CA SER A 149 13.71 0.83 41.39
C SER A 149 15.07 1.07 40.70
N ASN A 150 15.10 1.10 39.36
CA ASN A 150 16.33 1.22 38.58
C ASN A 150 16.83 2.67 38.51
N THR A 151 18.03 2.94 39.03
CA THR A 151 18.63 4.29 39.09
C THR A 151 18.84 4.90 37.70
N LYS A 152 19.29 4.11 36.72
CA LYS A 152 19.52 4.59 35.35
C LYS A 152 18.23 5.01 34.65
N LEU A 153 17.14 4.28 34.87
CA LEU A 153 15.83 4.66 34.33
C LEU A 153 15.28 5.91 35.02
N LYS A 154 15.51 6.07 36.34
CA LYS A 154 15.15 7.31 37.05
C LYS A 154 15.85 8.54 36.49
N GLU A 155 17.15 8.46 36.24
CA GLU A 155 17.91 9.56 35.64
C GLU A 155 17.38 9.93 34.24
N GLN A 156 17.00 8.94 33.43
CA GLN A 156 16.39 9.17 32.12
C GLN A 156 15.03 9.87 32.23
N LEU A 157 14.17 9.41 33.15
CA LEU A 157 12.87 10.03 33.39
C LEU A 157 13.00 11.46 33.93
N GLU A 158 13.96 11.71 34.82
CA GLU A 158 14.25 13.05 35.34
C GLU A 158 14.69 13.99 34.22
N LYS A 159 15.58 13.53 33.33
CA LYS A 159 16.03 14.33 32.19
C LYS A 159 14.87 14.69 31.27
N ILE A 160 13.99 13.73 30.95
CA ILE A 160 12.81 13.97 30.11
C ILE A 160 11.85 14.96 30.79
N ALA A 161 11.57 14.76 32.08
CA ALA A 161 10.69 15.64 32.85
C ALA A 161 11.23 17.07 32.93
N TYR A 162 12.55 17.23 33.16
CA TYR A 162 13.19 18.54 33.22
C TYR A 162 13.10 19.28 31.88
N GLN A 163 13.43 18.60 30.79
CA GLN A 163 13.32 19.18 29.44
C GLN A 163 11.89 19.59 29.10
N ALA A 164 10.90 18.75 29.46
CA ALA A 164 9.50 19.08 29.24
C ALA A 164 9.04 20.27 30.10
N LEU A 165 9.48 20.34 31.36
CA LEU A 165 9.12 21.41 32.30
C LEU A 165 9.70 22.76 31.87
N GLU A 166 10.99 22.81 31.55
CA GLU A 166 11.67 24.02 31.08
C GLU A 166 10.93 24.62 29.88
N ARG A 167 10.59 23.77 28.90
CA ARG A 167 9.87 24.21 27.71
C ARG A 167 8.42 24.63 27.99
N ALA A 168 7.71 23.93 28.87
CA ALA A 168 6.36 24.31 29.27
C ALA A 168 6.33 25.67 30.01
N GLU A 169 7.33 25.95 30.84
CA GLU A 169 7.46 27.24 31.54
C GLU A 169 7.72 28.39 30.55
N GLU A 170 8.60 28.19 29.57
CA GLU A 170 8.84 29.18 28.51
C GLU A 170 7.58 29.51 27.70
N LEU A 171 6.78 28.51 27.34
CA LEU A 171 5.51 28.71 26.63
C LEU A 171 4.52 29.51 27.47
N LYS A 172 4.44 29.24 28.78
CA LYS A 172 3.58 29.96 29.71
C LYS A 172 3.99 31.43 29.87
N HIS A 173 5.29 31.72 29.94
CA HIS A 173 5.80 33.09 29.96
C HIS A 173 5.54 33.85 28.65
N THR A 174 5.51 33.14 27.53
CA THR A 174 5.20 33.72 26.22
C THR A 174 3.72 34.11 26.12
N GLU A 175 2.79 33.27 26.58
CA GLU A 175 1.34 33.59 26.65
C GLU A 175 1.01 34.75 27.60
N LEU A 176 1.70 34.85 28.74
CA LEU A 176 1.52 35.94 29.70
C LEU A 176 1.91 37.31 29.12
N ASN A 177 2.86 37.36 28.19
CA ASN A 177 3.27 38.60 27.52
C ASN A 177 2.30 39.00 26.39
N THR A 178 1.71 38.05 25.65
CA THR A 178 0.69 38.32 24.62
C THR A 178 -0.70 38.62 25.19
N SER A 179 -1.00 38.16 26.41
CA SER A 179 -2.30 38.38 27.07
C SER A 179 -2.58 39.82 27.49
N SER A 180 -1.65 40.76 27.29
CA SER A 180 -1.82 42.19 27.58
C SER A 180 -2.67 42.96 26.56
N HIS A 181 -3.11 42.32 25.46
CA HIS A 181 -4.00 42.93 24.46
C HIS A 181 -5.19 42.03 24.11
N ILE A 182 -6.18 41.93 25.01
CA ILE A 182 -7.48 41.35 24.67
C ILE A 182 -8.36 42.43 24.01
N ARG A 183 -8.57 42.33 22.68
CA ARG A 183 -9.74 42.95 22.02
C ARG A 183 -10.81 41.88 21.82
N LEU A 184 -12.03 42.17 22.28
CA LEU A 184 -13.22 41.33 22.09
C LEU A 184 -13.47 41.07 20.60
N PRO A 185 -13.85 39.84 20.20
CA PRO A 185 -14.19 39.56 18.81
C PRO A 185 -15.52 40.22 18.43
N SER A 186 -15.52 40.93 17.31
CA SER A 186 -16.75 41.40 16.64
C SER A 186 -17.42 40.24 15.90
N PRO A 187 -18.75 40.23 15.73
CA PRO A 187 -19.45 39.15 15.02
C PRO A 187 -18.95 39.03 13.57
N PRO A 188 -18.98 37.84 12.95
CA PRO A 188 -18.38 37.61 11.64
C PRO A 188 -19.11 38.47 10.59
N ARG A 189 -18.37 39.39 9.97
CA ARG A 189 -18.78 40.01 8.70
C ARG A 189 -18.18 39.21 7.56
N ASP A 190 -19.01 38.91 6.58
CA ASP A 190 -18.60 38.34 5.29
C ASP A 190 -17.61 39.29 4.61
N GLU A 191 -16.31 39.01 4.69
CA GLU A 191 -15.31 39.76 3.94
C GLU A 191 -14.46 38.85 3.05
N ILE A 192 -14.58 39.17 1.77
CA ILE A 192 -13.89 38.65 0.59
C ILE A 192 -12.38 38.92 0.76
N ILE A 193 -11.58 37.85 0.87
CA ILE A 193 -10.11 37.99 0.98
C ILE A 193 -9.49 38.07 -0.41
N GLN A 194 -8.80 39.19 -0.63
CA GLN A 194 -7.97 39.52 -1.77
C GLN A 194 -6.73 38.61 -1.84
N LYS A 195 -6.27 38.39 -3.08
CA LYS A 195 -5.09 37.58 -3.42
C LYS A 195 -3.82 38.14 -2.77
N GLU A 196 -3.11 37.31 -2.01
CA GLU A 196 -1.68 37.46 -1.77
C GLU A 196 -0.91 36.46 -2.64
N GLU A 197 0.02 36.99 -3.43
CA GLU A 197 0.97 36.23 -4.24
C GLU A 197 2.06 35.64 -3.33
N GLN A 198 2.27 34.33 -3.40
CA GLN A 198 3.47 33.68 -2.85
C GLN A 198 4.22 32.96 -3.98
N GLN A 199 5.53 33.22 -4.01
CA GLN A 199 6.52 32.66 -4.93
C GLN A 199 6.69 31.13 -4.75
N PRO A 200 7.18 30.40 -5.77
CA PRO A 200 7.15 28.94 -5.78
C PRO A 200 8.31 28.35 -4.98
N LEU A 201 7.97 27.47 -4.03
CA LEU A 201 8.88 26.46 -3.48
C LEU A 201 8.68 25.17 -4.28
N ASP A 202 9.72 24.76 -5.02
CA ASP A 202 9.83 23.47 -5.69
C ASP A 202 9.82 22.34 -4.64
N ILE A 203 8.67 21.68 -4.50
CA ILE A 203 8.56 20.35 -3.91
C ILE A 203 7.62 19.56 -4.82
N ASP A 204 8.20 18.61 -5.53
CA ASP A 204 7.53 17.67 -6.43
C ASP A 204 6.62 16.74 -5.60
N GLN A 205 5.47 17.26 -5.18
CA GLN A 205 4.45 16.55 -4.43
C GLN A 205 3.63 15.70 -5.40
N THR A 206 3.78 14.38 -5.30
CA THR A 206 2.83 13.41 -5.81
C THR A 206 1.42 13.84 -5.40
N ASN A 207 0.61 14.26 -6.39
CA ASN A 207 -0.79 14.72 -6.28
C ASN A 207 -1.48 14.30 -4.98
N ILE A 208 -1.31 15.11 -3.95
CA ILE A 208 -2.07 15.02 -2.72
C ILE A 208 -3.44 15.59 -3.08
N ASN A 209 -4.32 14.77 -3.63
CA ASN A 209 -5.75 15.09 -3.71
C ASN A 209 -6.34 15.03 -2.28
N ILE A 210 -5.87 15.91 -1.39
CA ILE A 210 -6.75 16.53 -0.39
C ILE A 210 -7.87 17.08 -1.24
N ILE A 211 -9.11 16.65 -0.98
CA ILE A 211 -10.34 17.10 -1.67
C ILE A 211 -10.11 18.53 -2.18
N ASP A 212 -9.94 18.63 -3.49
CA ASP A 212 -9.45 19.82 -4.16
C ASP A 212 -10.33 20.99 -3.71
N LYS A 213 -9.71 22.10 -3.32
CA LYS A 213 -10.41 23.33 -2.87
C LYS A 213 -11.39 23.88 -3.93
N ARG A 214 -11.50 23.27 -5.12
CA ARG A 214 -12.24 23.75 -6.29
C ARG A 214 -13.61 23.13 -6.53
N ALA A 215 -14.00 22.05 -5.86
CA ALA A 215 -15.39 21.57 -5.91
C ALA A 215 -15.98 21.52 -4.50
N LYS A 216 -16.76 22.55 -4.12
CA LYS A 216 -17.64 22.44 -2.95
C LYS A 216 -18.61 21.30 -3.23
N LEU A 217 -18.41 20.15 -2.57
CA LEU A 217 -19.34 19.03 -2.61
C LEU A 217 -20.76 19.54 -2.35
N SER A 218 -21.72 19.09 -3.17
CA SER A 218 -23.11 19.44 -2.94
C SER A 218 -23.61 18.91 -1.60
N SER A 219 -24.69 19.50 -1.05
CA SER A 219 -25.33 19.00 0.17
C SER A 219 -25.76 17.53 0.04
N HIS A 220 -26.17 17.12 -1.17
CA HIS A 220 -26.51 15.74 -1.50
C HIS A 220 -25.28 14.82 -1.48
N GLU A 221 -24.17 15.21 -2.13
CA GLU A 221 -22.93 14.43 -2.09
C GLU A 221 -22.39 14.26 -0.67
N LEU A 222 -22.47 15.32 0.15
CA LEU A 222 -22.10 15.24 1.56
C LEU A 222 -22.98 14.25 2.33
N ASP A 223 -24.28 14.20 2.03
CA ASP A 223 -25.18 13.20 2.63
C ASP A 223 -24.85 11.77 2.18
N VAL A 224 -24.60 11.57 0.88
CA VAL A 224 -24.16 10.26 0.34
C VAL A 224 -22.87 9.81 1.01
N LEU A 225 -21.87 10.69 1.10
CA LEU A 225 -20.59 10.38 1.75
C LEU A 225 -20.74 10.13 3.25
N ARG A 226 -21.63 10.87 3.93
CA ARG A 226 -21.96 10.64 5.35
C ARG A 226 -22.56 9.26 5.55
N ARG A 227 -23.55 8.87 4.74
CA ARG A 227 -24.14 7.52 4.79
C ARG A 227 -23.11 6.44 4.47
N GLY A 228 -22.32 6.64 3.42
CA GLY A 228 -21.23 5.74 3.01
C GLY A 228 -20.03 5.73 3.97
N SER A 229 -20.03 6.55 5.03
CA SER A 229 -19.02 6.49 6.10
C SER A 229 -19.29 5.39 7.10
N LYS A 230 -20.55 4.94 7.24
CA LYS A 230 -20.90 3.87 8.14
C LYS A 230 -20.74 2.53 7.44
N ILE A 231 -19.61 1.86 7.69
CA ILE A 231 -19.29 0.54 7.12
C ILE A 231 -19.23 -0.46 8.26
N ASN A 232 -20.01 -1.54 8.20
CA ASN A 232 -20.09 -2.55 9.24
C ASN A 232 -20.43 -1.99 10.64
N GLY A 233 -21.28 -0.96 10.66
CA GLY A 233 -21.68 -0.26 11.89
C GLY A 233 -20.60 0.64 12.50
N ARG A 234 -19.45 0.80 11.83
CA ARG A 234 -18.32 1.63 12.26
C ARG A 234 -18.19 2.86 11.36
N ASP A 235 -17.80 3.99 11.94
CA ASP A 235 -17.65 5.25 11.21
C ASP A 235 -16.23 5.40 10.65
N TYR A 236 -16.12 5.52 9.33
CA TYR A 236 -14.91 5.83 8.58
C TYR A 236 -15.14 7.11 7.79
N VAL A 237 -14.90 8.26 8.40
CA VAL A 237 -15.15 9.55 7.74
C VAL A 237 -14.11 9.84 6.66
N PRO A 238 -14.44 10.66 5.64
CA PRO A 238 -13.47 11.11 4.66
C PRO A 238 -12.26 11.76 5.34
N PHE A 239 -11.09 11.55 4.76
CA PHE A 239 -9.82 12.08 5.24
C PHE A 239 -9.63 13.52 4.73
N PHE A 240 -9.40 14.45 5.64
CA PHE A 240 -9.16 15.86 5.38
C PHE A 240 -7.80 16.30 5.92
N SER A 241 -7.34 17.50 5.53
CA SER A 241 -6.07 18.06 6.01
C SER A 241 -6.01 18.25 7.52
N ILE A 242 -7.15 18.40 8.20
CA ILE A 242 -7.22 18.46 9.67
C ILE A 242 -6.79 17.13 10.32
N ASP A 243 -6.99 15.99 9.64
CA ASP A 243 -6.62 14.67 10.15
C ASP A 243 -5.10 14.45 10.15
N LEU A 244 -4.33 15.27 9.42
CA LEU A 244 -2.86 15.29 9.55
C LEU A 244 -2.40 15.77 10.93
N ARG A 245 -3.30 16.41 11.71
CA ARG A 245 -3.08 16.83 13.10
C ARG A 245 -3.64 15.84 14.11
N GLU A 246 -4.03 14.64 13.66
CA GLU A 246 -4.50 13.59 14.56
C GLU A 246 -3.47 13.32 15.66
N ARG A 247 -3.94 13.23 16.89
CA ARG A 247 -3.07 13.04 18.05
C ARG A 247 -2.70 11.57 18.19
N PHE A 248 -1.40 11.29 18.31
CA PHE A 248 -0.88 9.91 18.46
C PHE A 248 -0.22 9.62 19.81
N ALA A 249 0.14 10.65 20.57
CA ALA A 249 0.83 10.50 21.85
C ALA A 249 -0.15 10.53 23.03
N TYR A 250 -0.02 9.56 23.94
CA TYR A 250 -0.89 9.38 25.10
C TYR A 250 -0.09 8.82 26.28
N GLN A 251 -0.50 9.17 27.51
CA GLN A 251 0.09 8.58 28.72
C GLN A 251 -0.15 7.07 28.80
N THR A 252 -1.38 6.64 28.49
CA THR A 252 -1.77 5.23 28.45
C THR A 252 -1.82 4.71 27.01
N PRO A 253 -1.53 3.42 26.78
CA PRO A 253 -1.67 2.84 25.46
C PRO A 253 -3.10 2.98 24.93
N PHE A 254 -3.23 3.43 23.69
CA PHE A 254 -4.49 3.59 23.00
C PHE A 254 -5.16 2.22 22.79
N ILE A 255 -6.47 2.18 23.01
CA ILE A 255 -7.32 1.01 22.80
C ILE A 255 -8.42 1.41 21.82
N ASP A 256 -8.61 0.59 20.80
CA ASP A 256 -9.68 0.78 19.83
C ASP A 256 -11.04 0.60 20.52
N SER A 257 -11.91 1.61 20.43
CA SER A 257 -13.23 1.59 21.04
C SER A 257 -14.14 0.48 20.52
N HIS A 258 -13.83 -0.08 19.35
CA HIS A 258 -14.60 -1.18 18.75
C HIS A 258 -14.14 -2.57 19.23
N GLY A 259 -13.09 -2.63 20.04
CA GLY A 259 -12.53 -3.88 20.56
C GLY A 259 -11.82 -4.74 19.50
N PRO A 260 -11.43 -5.97 19.89
CA PRO A 260 -10.70 -6.88 19.01
C PRO A 260 -11.53 -7.31 17.80
N LEU A 261 -10.84 -7.58 16.68
CA LEU A 261 -11.47 -8.08 15.47
C LEU A 261 -11.85 -9.55 15.61
N LYS A 262 -12.97 -9.94 14.99
CA LYS A 262 -13.39 -11.34 14.94
C LYS A 262 -12.37 -12.16 14.16
N LEU A 263 -11.86 -13.23 14.76
CA LEU A 263 -10.86 -14.12 14.16
C LEU A 263 -11.49 -15.10 13.18
N ALA A 264 -10.75 -15.45 12.12
CA ALA A 264 -11.09 -16.54 11.22
C ALA A 264 -11.13 -17.89 11.97
N PRO A 265 -11.93 -18.87 11.52
CA PRO A 265 -11.99 -20.19 12.16
C PRO A 265 -10.62 -20.85 12.34
N LYS A 266 -9.74 -20.74 11.34
CA LYS A 266 -8.35 -21.25 11.41
C LYS A 266 -7.49 -20.50 12.44
N GLN A 267 -7.69 -19.20 12.63
CA GLN A 267 -6.95 -18.46 13.65
C GLN A 267 -7.42 -18.85 15.06
N GLN A 268 -8.73 -19.08 15.24
CA GLN A 268 -9.31 -19.44 16.54
C GLN A 268 -8.72 -20.72 17.12
N THR A 269 -8.36 -21.71 16.28
CA THR A 269 -7.77 -22.96 16.74
C THR A 269 -6.34 -22.81 17.29
N HIS A 270 -5.64 -21.75 16.90
CA HIS A 270 -4.27 -21.47 17.33
C HIS A 270 -4.16 -20.29 18.31
N PHE A 271 -5.25 -19.55 18.52
CA PHE A 271 -5.26 -18.31 19.27
C PHE A 271 -5.01 -18.51 20.77
N LEU A 272 -3.98 -17.82 21.28
CA LEU A 272 -3.71 -17.72 22.71
C LEU A 272 -4.31 -16.44 23.31
N ARG A 273 -3.89 -15.27 22.80
CA ARG A 273 -4.32 -13.96 23.31
C ARG A 273 -4.04 -12.84 22.29
N TRP A 274 -4.59 -11.67 22.56
CA TRP A 274 -4.14 -10.42 21.93
C TRP A 274 -2.90 -9.91 22.65
N ALA A 275 -1.90 -9.46 21.90
CA ALA A 275 -0.64 -8.94 22.41
C ALA A 275 -0.24 -7.66 21.66
N ARG A 276 0.46 -6.75 22.34
CA ARG A 276 1.07 -5.58 21.69
C ARG A 276 2.49 -5.90 21.20
N PRO A 277 3.03 -5.15 20.22
CA PRO A 277 4.38 -5.36 19.71
C PRO A 277 5.43 -5.36 20.81
N ASP A 278 5.34 -4.44 21.78
CA ASP A 278 6.28 -4.32 22.90
C ASP A 278 6.17 -5.46 23.94
N GLU A 279 5.21 -6.38 23.80
CA GLU A 279 5.09 -7.60 24.61
C GLU A 279 5.70 -8.83 23.95
N ILE A 280 5.93 -8.79 22.64
CA ILE A 280 6.40 -9.95 21.85
C ILE A 280 7.65 -9.65 21.01
N MET A 281 8.03 -8.38 20.86
CA MET A 281 9.17 -7.88 20.09
C MET A 281 10.16 -7.18 21.02
N SER A 282 11.46 -7.37 20.78
CA SER A 282 12.51 -6.73 21.57
C SER A 282 12.70 -5.26 21.19
N GLU A 283 12.68 -4.96 19.89
CA GLU A 283 12.86 -3.61 19.35
C GLU A 283 11.82 -3.35 18.25
N PRO A 284 10.53 -3.16 18.58
CA PRO A 284 9.50 -2.93 17.59
C PRO A 284 9.81 -1.70 16.72
N LYS A 285 9.63 -1.85 15.41
CA LYS A 285 9.83 -0.83 14.39
C LYS A 285 8.64 -0.86 13.44
N MET A 286 8.32 0.31 12.90
CA MET A 286 7.31 0.41 11.85
C MET A 286 7.81 -0.30 10.60
N ILE A 287 8.92 0.19 10.04
CA ILE A 287 9.61 -0.38 8.88
C ILE A 287 11.12 -0.35 9.18
N MET A 288 11.80 -1.49 9.03
CA MET A 288 13.25 -1.65 9.13
C MET A 288 13.90 -1.62 7.74
N ALA A 289 13.33 -2.36 6.80
CA ALA A 289 13.59 -2.21 5.37
C ALA A 289 12.31 -2.55 4.61
N LEU A 290 11.88 -1.64 3.75
CA LEU A 290 10.72 -1.89 2.91
C LEU A 290 11.12 -3.00 1.94
N SER A 291 10.58 -4.22 2.03
CA SER A 291 10.95 -5.35 1.16
C SER A 291 9.75 -6.24 0.86
N TYR A 292 9.54 -6.56 -0.41
CA TYR A 292 8.46 -7.47 -0.79
C TYR A 292 8.81 -8.93 -0.45
N PHE A 293 10.10 -9.28 -0.31
CA PHE A 293 10.53 -10.63 0.07
C PHE A 293 10.17 -10.98 1.50
N SER A 294 10.23 -9.99 2.40
CA SER A 294 9.96 -10.21 3.81
C SER A 294 8.48 -10.44 4.08
N ILE A 295 7.58 -9.94 3.23
CA ILE A 295 6.13 -10.07 3.41
C ILE A 295 5.71 -11.54 3.30
N LYS A 296 5.06 -12.02 4.36
CA LYS A 296 4.55 -13.39 4.47
C LYS A 296 3.09 -13.39 4.95
N GLN A 297 2.26 -14.12 4.22
CA GLN A 297 0.92 -14.50 4.67
C GLN A 297 1.01 -15.70 5.62
N ASP A 298 0.25 -15.64 6.71
CA ASP A 298 0.10 -16.76 7.65
C ASP A 298 -1.34 -17.33 7.58
N LEU A 299 -2.01 -17.56 8.70
CA LEU A 299 -3.33 -18.22 8.83
C LEU A 299 -4.55 -17.45 8.29
N ILE A 300 -4.37 -16.42 7.46
CA ILE A 300 -5.44 -15.56 6.94
C ILE A 300 -5.84 -15.95 5.52
N SER A 301 -7.11 -15.72 5.18
CA SER A 301 -7.73 -16.07 3.89
C SER A 301 -7.46 -15.09 2.74
N ASP A 302 -7.10 -13.84 3.02
CA ASP A 302 -7.00 -12.78 2.00
C ASP A 302 -5.60 -12.69 1.36
N CYS A 303 -5.32 -13.61 0.43
CA CYS A 303 -4.05 -13.62 -0.30
C CYS A 303 -3.88 -12.45 -1.27
N SER A 304 -4.97 -11.93 -1.83
CA SER A 304 -4.94 -10.81 -2.77
C SER A 304 -4.48 -9.52 -2.09
N PHE A 305 -4.86 -9.29 -0.83
CA PHE A 305 -4.36 -8.15 -0.07
C PHE A 305 -2.83 -8.21 0.14
N VAL A 306 -2.30 -9.38 0.49
CA VAL A 306 -0.85 -9.56 0.72
C VAL A 306 -0.06 -9.44 -0.60
N ALA A 307 -0.57 -10.00 -1.71
CA ALA A 307 0.01 -9.79 -3.03
C ALA A 307 0.00 -8.29 -3.42
N SER A 308 -1.06 -7.56 -3.08
CA SER A 308 -1.19 -6.13 -3.32
C SER A 308 -0.15 -5.31 -2.55
N LEU A 309 0.18 -5.69 -1.31
CA LEU A 309 1.27 -5.07 -0.56
C LEU A 309 2.64 -5.33 -1.22
N ALA A 310 2.89 -6.56 -1.68
CA ALA A 310 4.15 -6.92 -2.32
C ALA A 310 4.41 -6.12 -3.61
N VAL A 311 3.43 -6.01 -4.50
CA VAL A 311 3.58 -5.21 -5.74
C VAL A 311 3.72 -3.72 -5.46
N SER A 312 3.05 -3.22 -4.42
CA SER A 312 3.13 -1.81 -4.07
C SER A 312 4.49 -1.46 -3.46
N VAL A 313 5.07 -2.34 -2.63
CA VAL A 313 6.44 -2.20 -2.14
C VAL A 313 7.45 -2.21 -3.28
N GLN A 314 7.29 -3.16 -4.22
CA GLN A 314 8.16 -3.23 -5.38
C GLN A 314 8.10 -1.95 -6.22
N TYR A 315 6.90 -1.37 -6.38
CA TYR A 315 6.74 -0.07 -7.03
C TYR A 315 7.47 1.06 -6.29
N GLU A 316 7.35 1.16 -4.97
CA GLU A 316 8.04 2.21 -4.20
C GLU A 316 9.56 2.11 -4.36
N LYS A 317 10.12 0.89 -4.30
CA LYS A 317 11.54 0.64 -4.52
C LYS A 317 11.95 1.08 -5.93
N LYS A 318 11.26 0.58 -6.95
CA LYS A 318 11.64 0.78 -8.35
C LYS A 318 11.48 2.24 -8.79
N PHE A 319 10.40 2.91 -8.41
CA PHE A 319 10.10 4.26 -8.91
C PHE A 319 10.40 5.38 -7.92
N ASN A 320 10.85 5.05 -6.70
CA ASN A 320 11.08 6.01 -5.63
C ASN A 320 9.85 6.91 -5.36
N LYS A 321 8.66 6.32 -5.44
CA LYS A 321 7.37 7.01 -5.25
C LYS A 321 6.59 6.29 -4.17
N ARG A 322 6.32 6.99 -3.07
CA ARG A 322 5.58 6.42 -1.95
C ARG A 322 4.13 6.16 -2.32
N LEU A 323 3.66 4.94 -2.06
CA LEU A 323 2.28 4.50 -2.21
C LEU A 323 1.74 4.05 -0.85
N ILE A 324 2.22 2.90 -0.37
CA ILE A 324 1.86 2.25 0.89
C ILE A 324 2.45 2.97 2.09
N THR A 325 3.71 3.39 2.04
CA THR A 325 4.34 4.06 3.19
C THR A 325 3.66 5.40 3.50
N SER A 326 3.11 6.06 2.47
CA SER A 326 2.41 7.35 2.59
C SER A 326 1.04 7.28 3.29
N ILE A 327 0.44 6.09 3.39
CA ILE A 327 -0.89 5.91 3.98
C ILE A 327 -0.85 5.49 5.45
N ILE A 328 0.33 5.27 6.04
CA ILE A 328 0.51 4.85 7.43
C ILE A 328 0.93 6.06 8.28
N TYR A 329 0.25 6.24 9.42
CA TYR A 329 0.52 7.32 10.38
C TYR A 329 0.62 6.75 11.81
N PRO A 330 1.43 7.35 12.70
CA PRO A 330 2.10 8.65 12.56
C PRO A 330 3.30 8.64 11.62
N GLN A 331 3.67 9.82 11.11
CA GLN A 331 4.82 10.03 10.23
C GLN A 331 5.82 11.01 10.84
N ASN A 332 7.10 10.87 10.52
CA ASN A 332 8.13 11.87 10.84
C ASN A 332 8.06 13.09 9.89
N LYS A 333 8.96 14.06 10.08
CA LYS A 333 9.04 15.28 9.26
C LYS A 333 9.30 14.98 7.77
N GLN A 334 9.90 13.83 7.47
CA GLN A 334 10.16 13.35 6.12
C GLN A 334 8.96 12.59 5.53
N GLY A 335 7.84 12.49 6.24
CA GLY A 335 6.63 11.76 5.83
C GLY A 335 6.77 10.24 5.91
N GLU A 336 7.76 9.73 6.65
CA GLU A 336 8.01 8.30 6.80
C GLU A 336 7.25 7.78 8.03
N PRO A 337 6.60 6.60 7.93
CA PRO A 337 5.82 6.09 9.03
C PRO A 337 6.72 5.64 10.19
N VAL A 338 6.33 6.00 11.42
CA VAL A 338 7.13 5.74 12.63
C VAL A 338 6.40 4.85 13.62
N TYR A 339 7.18 4.10 14.40
CA TYR A 339 6.65 3.31 15.49
C TYR A 339 6.09 4.23 16.58
N ASN A 340 4.87 3.96 17.04
CA ASN A 340 4.22 4.67 18.12
C ASN A 340 4.10 3.76 19.35
N PRO A 341 4.86 4.01 20.44
CA PRO A 341 4.79 3.22 21.67
C PRO A 341 3.48 3.44 22.46
N CYS A 342 2.68 4.45 22.10
CA CYS A 342 1.33 4.63 22.63
C CYS A 342 0.31 3.72 21.90
N GLY A 343 0.71 3.00 20.85
CA GLY A 343 -0.10 1.98 20.20
C GLY A 343 -1.30 2.48 19.41
N LYS A 344 -1.35 3.76 19.04
CA LYS A 344 -2.36 4.32 18.13
C LYS A 344 -1.79 4.49 16.74
N TYR A 345 -2.52 4.03 15.72
CA TYR A 345 -2.17 4.22 14.33
C TYR A 345 -3.39 4.68 13.53
N MET A 346 -3.11 5.36 12.42
CA MET A 346 -4.11 5.75 11.43
C MET A 346 -3.63 5.26 10.07
N VAL A 347 -4.52 4.57 9.35
CA VAL A 347 -4.30 4.15 7.98
C VAL A 347 -5.29 4.88 7.07
N ARG A 348 -4.79 5.43 5.96
CA ARG A 348 -5.62 6.10 4.96
C ARG A 348 -5.98 5.12 3.85
N LEU A 349 -7.25 4.72 3.75
CA LEU A 349 -7.73 3.79 2.71
C LEU A 349 -8.70 4.48 1.77
N HIS A 350 -8.64 4.18 0.48
CA HIS A 350 -9.52 4.70 -0.55
C HIS A 350 -10.78 3.85 -0.65
N LEU A 351 -11.86 4.31 -0.02
CA LEU A 351 -13.07 3.53 0.19
C LEU A 351 -14.28 4.36 -0.23
N ASN A 352 -15.20 3.73 -1.00
CA ASN A 352 -16.41 4.41 -1.48
C ASN A 352 -16.07 5.69 -2.28
N GLY A 353 -15.00 5.63 -3.07
CA GLY A 353 -14.56 6.71 -3.96
C GLY A 353 -13.83 7.89 -3.30
N VAL A 354 -13.52 7.80 -1.99
CA VAL A 354 -12.77 8.84 -1.27
C VAL A 354 -11.75 8.22 -0.33
N TRP A 355 -10.68 8.95 -0.03
CA TRP A 355 -9.79 8.60 1.08
C TRP A 355 -10.52 8.72 2.41
N ARG A 356 -10.42 7.70 3.25
CA ARG A 356 -11.04 7.63 4.59
C ARG A 356 -9.99 7.29 5.63
N LYS A 357 -10.15 7.83 6.83
CA LYS A 357 -9.27 7.53 7.96
C LYS A 357 -9.74 6.27 8.69
N VAL A 358 -8.80 5.36 8.94
CA VAL A 358 -9.03 4.13 9.70
C VAL A 358 -8.11 4.14 10.91
N ILE A 359 -8.67 4.38 12.09
CA ILE A 359 -7.93 4.37 13.35
C ILE A 359 -7.91 2.93 13.88
N ILE A 360 -6.74 2.46 14.29
CA ILE A 360 -6.54 1.15 14.93
C ILE A 360 -5.62 1.31 16.13
N ASP A 361 -5.75 0.39 17.09
CA ASP A 361 -4.66 0.10 18.02
C ASP A 361 -3.70 -0.96 17.45
N ASP A 362 -2.61 -1.26 18.14
CA ASP A 362 -1.60 -2.26 17.74
C ASP A 362 -1.74 -3.63 18.43
N THR A 363 -2.89 -3.93 19.03
CA THR A 363 -3.11 -5.28 19.57
C THR A 363 -3.28 -6.30 18.43
N LEU A 364 -2.44 -7.33 18.40
CA LEU A 364 -2.44 -8.35 17.33
C LEU A 364 -2.67 -9.75 17.93
N PRO A 365 -3.32 -10.67 17.18
CA PRO A 365 -3.57 -12.02 17.67
C PRO A 365 -2.29 -12.87 17.60
N ILE A 366 -1.99 -13.61 18.66
CA ILE A 366 -0.82 -14.50 18.72
C ILE A 366 -1.17 -15.94 19.09
N ASP A 367 -0.29 -16.86 18.71
CA ASP A 367 -0.34 -18.28 19.10
C ASP A 367 0.41 -18.59 20.41
N HIS A 368 0.37 -19.84 20.83
CA HIS A 368 1.09 -20.35 22.01
C HIS A 368 2.62 -20.25 21.90
N SER A 369 3.17 -20.03 20.71
CA SER A 369 4.59 -19.81 20.45
C SER A 369 4.94 -18.33 20.29
N ASN A 370 4.03 -17.41 20.67
CA ASN A 370 4.15 -15.96 20.49
C ASN A 370 4.33 -15.51 19.02
N ARG A 371 3.87 -16.32 18.05
CA ARG A 371 3.87 -15.93 16.64
C ARG A 371 2.57 -15.21 16.30
N LEU A 372 2.67 -14.22 15.42
CA LEU A 372 1.52 -13.49 14.90
C LEU A 372 0.64 -14.44 14.08
N LEU A 373 -0.68 -14.38 14.31
CA LEU A 373 -1.68 -15.10 13.54
C LEU A 373 -2.19 -14.29 12.33
N CYS A 374 -1.50 -13.20 12.02
CA CYS A 374 -1.81 -12.27 10.95
C CYS A 374 -0.63 -12.16 9.97
N SER A 375 -0.86 -11.56 8.81
CA SER A 375 0.23 -11.34 7.85
C SER A 375 1.32 -10.49 8.50
N SER A 376 2.57 -10.89 8.31
CA SER A 376 3.71 -10.32 8.99
C SER A 376 4.91 -10.28 8.05
N THR A 377 6.05 -9.84 8.55
CA THR A 377 7.30 -9.95 7.81
C THR A 377 8.16 -11.07 8.41
N THR A 378 9.13 -11.57 7.64
CA THR A 378 10.18 -12.46 8.16
C THR A 378 11.04 -11.78 9.24
N ASN A 379 11.01 -10.44 9.31
CA ASN A 379 11.62 -9.67 10.38
C ASN A 379 10.66 -9.54 11.57
N LYS A 380 11.01 -10.19 12.69
CA LYS A 380 10.18 -10.27 13.90
C LYS A 380 9.91 -8.91 14.57
N ASN A 381 10.64 -7.86 14.20
CA ASN A 381 10.52 -6.51 14.77
C ASN A 381 9.73 -5.53 13.88
N GLU A 382 9.28 -5.92 12.68
CA GLU A 382 8.46 -5.05 11.81
C GLU A 382 6.96 -5.29 12.00
N ILE A 383 6.17 -4.21 12.07
CA ILE A 383 4.72 -4.30 12.33
C ILE A 383 3.83 -3.78 11.20
N TRP A 384 4.38 -3.11 10.19
CA TRP A 384 3.59 -2.38 9.19
C TRP A 384 2.61 -3.26 8.39
N VAL A 385 3.02 -4.48 8.01
CA VAL A 385 2.15 -5.43 7.28
C VAL A 385 0.94 -5.80 8.13
N SER A 386 1.17 -6.16 9.39
CA SER A 386 0.12 -6.57 10.33
C SER A 386 -0.84 -5.42 10.64
N LEU A 387 -0.34 -4.19 10.74
CA LEU A 387 -1.17 -3.00 10.96
C LEU A 387 -2.02 -2.65 9.74
N LEU A 388 -1.46 -2.69 8.53
CA LEU A 388 -2.23 -2.46 7.30
C LEU A 388 -3.33 -3.51 7.12
N GLU A 389 -3.00 -4.78 7.32
CA GLU A 389 -3.99 -5.86 7.26
C GLU A 389 -5.06 -5.67 8.34
N LYS A 390 -4.68 -5.34 9.58
CA LYS A 390 -5.65 -5.05 10.65
C LYS A 390 -6.58 -3.90 10.28
N ALA A 391 -6.05 -2.80 9.72
CA ALA A 391 -6.88 -1.68 9.28
C ALA A 391 -7.86 -2.10 8.18
N TYR A 392 -7.39 -2.89 7.22
CA TYR A 392 -8.23 -3.39 6.13
C TYR A 392 -9.31 -4.36 6.63
N MET A 393 -8.93 -5.35 7.45
CA MET A 393 -9.85 -6.30 8.08
C MET A 393 -10.85 -5.62 9.02
N LYS A 394 -10.45 -4.53 9.68
CA LYS A 394 -11.36 -3.69 10.47
C LYS A 394 -12.49 -3.11 9.61
N VAL A 395 -12.16 -2.63 8.40
CA VAL A 395 -13.14 -2.13 7.43
C VAL A 395 -14.00 -3.28 6.89
N MET A 396 -13.39 -4.43 6.57
CA MET A 396 -14.08 -5.61 6.03
C MET A 396 -14.93 -6.38 7.06
N GLY A 397 -14.83 -6.03 8.34
CA GLY A 397 -15.69 -6.52 9.41
C GLY A 397 -15.11 -7.67 10.24
N GLY A 398 -13.83 -8.00 10.09
CA GLY A 398 -13.12 -9.03 10.85
C GLY A 398 -12.05 -9.75 10.03
N TYR A 399 -11.18 -10.48 10.71
CA TYR A 399 -10.22 -11.40 10.07
C TYR A 399 -10.90 -12.63 9.45
N ASP A 400 -12.16 -12.91 9.81
CA ASP A 400 -12.98 -13.95 9.18
C ASP A 400 -13.59 -13.51 7.84
N PHE A 401 -13.05 -12.46 7.23
CA PHE A 401 -13.36 -12.03 5.88
C PHE A 401 -12.84 -13.09 4.87
N PRO A 402 -13.69 -13.59 3.94
CA PRO A 402 -13.35 -14.72 3.09
C PRO A 402 -12.27 -14.42 2.03
N GLY A 403 -11.88 -13.16 1.85
CA GLY A 403 -10.95 -12.72 0.82
C GLY A 403 -11.63 -11.83 -0.21
N SER A 404 -10.82 -11.14 -1.01
CA SER A 404 -11.27 -10.19 -2.03
C SER A 404 -10.58 -10.49 -3.38
N ASN A 405 -10.57 -9.54 -4.30
CA ASN A 405 -9.72 -9.58 -5.48
C ASN A 405 -8.68 -8.46 -5.42
N SER A 406 -7.53 -8.69 -6.06
CA SER A 406 -6.41 -7.75 -5.97
C SER A 406 -6.71 -6.38 -6.56
N THR A 407 -7.62 -6.28 -7.55
CA THR A 407 -8.01 -4.96 -8.09
C THR A 407 -8.71 -4.09 -7.06
N VAL A 408 -9.56 -4.67 -6.21
CA VAL A 408 -10.25 -3.97 -5.12
C VAL A 408 -9.27 -3.62 -4.02
N ASP A 409 -8.39 -4.55 -3.63
CA ASP A 409 -7.38 -4.33 -2.59
C ASP A 409 -6.41 -3.21 -2.98
N LEU A 410 -5.84 -3.27 -4.19
CA LEU A 410 -4.97 -2.22 -4.71
C LEU A 410 -5.71 -0.89 -4.85
N HIS A 411 -6.98 -0.89 -5.27
CA HIS A 411 -7.77 0.33 -5.33
C HIS A 411 -7.96 0.93 -3.93
N ALA A 412 -8.22 0.11 -2.90
CA ALA A 412 -8.34 0.55 -1.52
C ALA A 412 -7.03 1.07 -0.93
N LEU A 413 -5.89 0.48 -1.30
CA LEU A 413 -4.58 0.90 -0.83
C LEU A 413 -4.05 2.16 -1.53
N THR A 414 -4.32 2.31 -2.83
CA THR A 414 -3.62 3.28 -3.69
C THR A 414 -4.53 4.32 -4.35
N GLY A 415 -5.83 4.05 -4.46
CA GLY A 415 -6.76 4.83 -5.29
C GLY A 415 -6.55 4.65 -6.80
N TRP A 416 -5.69 3.73 -7.24
CA TRP A 416 -5.42 3.48 -8.66
C TRP A 416 -6.59 2.76 -9.34
N ILE A 417 -6.78 3.03 -10.63
CA ILE A 417 -7.99 2.67 -11.37
C ILE A 417 -7.98 1.16 -11.66
N PRO A 418 -8.93 0.37 -11.14
CA PRO A 418 -8.94 -1.09 -11.31
C PRO A 418 -9.44 -1.50 -12.71
N GLU A 419 -8.79 -2.48 -13.30
CA GLU A 419 -9.18 -3.18 -14.53
C GLU A 419 -8.93 -4.68 -14.37
N LEU A 420 -9.95 -5.49 -14.69
CA LEU A 420 -9.84 -6.94 -14.76
C LEU A 420 -9.73 -7.36 -16.22
N VAL A 421 -8.66 -8.09 -16.58
CA VAL A 421 -8.48 -8.66 -17.92
C VAL A 421 -8.50 -10.17 -17.81
N SER A 422 -9.50 -10.80 -18.43
CA SER A 422 -9.61 -12.26 -18.46
C SER A 422 -8.72 -12.86 -19.54
N ILE A 423 -8.05 -13.97 -19.21
CA ILE A 423 -7.12 -14.69 -20.07
C ILE A 423 -7.86 -15.75 -20.92
N HIS A 424 -9.11 -16.08 -20.58
CA HIS A 424 -9.88 -17.22 -21.11
C HIS A 424 -9.84 -17.37 -22.65
N HIS A 425 -9.52 -18.59 -23.08
CA HIS A 425 -9.37 -19.00 -24.48
C HIS A 425 -10.66 -18.97 -25.34
N ALA A 426 -11.84 -18.83 -24.73
CA ALA A 426 -13.11 -18.81 -25.45
C ALA A 426 -13.51 -17.42 -25.96
N ASP A 427 -12.83 -16.36 -25.49
CA ASP A 427 -13.11 -14.99 -25.90
C ASP A 427 -12.23 -14.63 -27.09
N SER A 428 -12.82 -14.55 -28.28
CA SER A 428 -12.10 -14.23 -29.54
C SER A 428 -11.37 -12.87 -29.54
N ALA A 429 -11.53 -12.08 -28.48
CA ALA A 429 -11.00 -10.73 -28.33
C ALA A 429 -9.68 -10.64 -27.53
N PHE A 430 -9.26 -11.69 -26.80
CA PHE A 430 -8.01 -11.64 -26.03
C PHE A 430 -6.79 -11.90 -26.93
N ASP A 431 -6.04 -10.83 -27.20
CA ASP A 431 -4.75 -10.90 -27.88
C ASP A 431 -3.62 -10.89 -26.85
N LYS A 432 -3.06 -12.08 -26.60
CA LYS A 432 -1.98 -12.28 -25.62
C LYS A 432 -0.77 -11.38 -25.90
N ASP A 433 -0.37 -11.23 -27.17
CA ASP A 433 0.87 -10.56 -27.49
C ASP A 433 0.73 -9.05 -27.34
N LYS A 434 -0.43 -8.52 -27.77
CA LYS A 434 -0.79 -7.13 -27.58
C LYS A 434 -0.95 -6.76 -26.10
N GLU A 435 -1.59 -7.62 -25.31
CA GLU A 435 -1.74 -7.34 -23.87
C GLU A 435 -0.40 -7.42 -23.13
N PHE A 436 0.48 -8.36 -23.48
CA PHE A 436 1.84 -8.39 -22.93
C PHE A 436 2.58 -7.09 -23.22
N ASP A 437 2.60 -6.64 -24.49
CA ASP A 437 3.35 -5.43 -24.86
C ASP A 437 2.75 -4.19 -24.16
N ARG A 438 1.42 -4.09 -24.06
CA ARG A 438 0.73 -3.04 -23.29
C ARG A 438 1.13 -3.03 -21.81
N MET A 439 1.09 -4.20 -21.15
CA MET A 439 1.48 -4.33 -19.75
C MET A 439 2.96 -4.01 -19.57
N PHE A 440 3.83 -4.55 -20.43
CA PHE A 440 5.27 -4.38 -20.36
C PHE A 440 5.69 -2.91 -20.46
N GLU A 441 5.18 -2.18 -21.45
CA GLU A 441 5.48 -0.75 -21.63
C GLU A 441 5.03 0.08 -20.42
N ARG A 442 3.82 -0.19 -19.92
CA ARG A 442 3.22 0.60 -18.85
C ARG A 442 3.79 0.25 -17.48
N PHE A 443 4.18 -1.00 -17.28
CA PHE A 443 4.86 -1.47 -16.07
C PHE A 443 6.20 -0.76 -15.91
N HIS A 444 7.03 -0.74 -16.96
CA HIS A 444 8.34 -0.06 -16.93
C HIS A 444 8.22 1.47 -16.85
N ALA A 445 7.12 2.04 -17.35
CA ALA A 445 6.83 3.46 -17.19
C ALA A 445 6.29 3.82 -15.78
N GLY A 446 6.03 2.84 -14.90
CA GLY A 446 5.50 3.07 -13.57
C GLY A 446 4.04 3.51 -13.55
N HIS A 447 3.26 3.05 -14.53
CA HIS A 447 1.87 3.42 -14.75
C HIS A 447 0.85 2.34 -14.38
N VAL A 448 1.30 1.13 -14.03
CA VAL A 448 0.41 0.01 -13.69
C VAL A 448 1.01 -0.87 -12.60
N LEU A 449 0.16 -1.33 -11.68
CA LEU A 449 0.45 -2.41 -10.73
C LEU A 449 -0.28 -3.66 -11.22
N ILE A 450 0.37 -4.82 -11.15
CA ILE A 450 -0.14 -6.05 -11.76
C ILE A 450 -0.08 -7.18 -10.75
N THR A 451 -1.19 -7.90 -10.60
CA THR A 451 -1.22 -9.21 -9.95
C THR A 451 -1.95 -10.19 -10.86
N VAL A 452 -1.77 -11.48 -10.62
CA VAL A 452 -2.43 -12.55 -11.37
C VAL A 452 -3.03 -13.55 -10.39
N ALA A 453 -4.10 -14.24 -10.79
CA ALA A 453 -4.65 -15.31 -9.96
C ALA A 453 -4.90 -16.59 -10.76
N THR A 454 -4.69 -17.71 -10.09
CA THR A 454 -5.02 -19.03 -10.58
C THR A 454 -6.52 -19.28 -10.44
N PRO A 455 -7.12 -20.08 -11.35
CA PRO A 455 -8.48 -20.56 -11.18
C PRO A 455 -8.52 -21.63 -10.08
N ASN A 456 -9.70 -22.24 -9.90
CA ASN A 456 -9.78 -23.48 -9.14
C ASN A 456 -9.10 -24.62 -9.92
N ILE A 457 -7.89 -25.00 -9.49
CA ILE A 457 -7.11 -26.11 -10.05
C ILE A 457 -7.19 -27.34 -9.14
N THR A 458 -7.06 -28.53 -9.73
CA THR A 458 -7.10 -29.80 -8.97
C THR A 458 -5.81 -30.00 -8.19
N LYS A 459 -5.86 -30.83 -7.14
CA LYS A 459 -4.69 -31.10 -6.30
C LYS A 459 -3.53 -31.72 -7.09
N GLU A 460 -3.83 -32.57 -8.07
CA GLU A 460 -2.81 -33.16 -8.96
C GLU A 460 -2.10 -32.07 -9.78
N GLU A 461 -2.85 -31.06 -10.22
CA GLU A 461 -2.31 -29.92 -10.96
C GLU A 461 -1.51 -28.99 -10.05
N GLU A 462 -1.93 -28.76 -8.82
CA GLU A 462 -1.14 -28.03 -7.81
C GLU A 462 0.21 -28.72 -7.57
N GLU A 463 0.20 -30.04 -7.35
CA GLU A 463 1.41 -30.82 -7.11
C GLU A 463 2.35 -30.81 -8.32
N ARG A 464 1.80 -30.90 -9.54
CA ARG A 464 2.53 -30.91 -10.81
C ARG A 464 3.12 -29.56 -11.18
N SER A 465 2.32 -28.49 -11.08
CA SER A 465 2.73 -27.13 -11.46
C SER A 465 3.50 -26.40 -10.37
N GLY A 466 3.27 -26.74 -9.10
CA GLY A 466 3.73 -25.96 -7.94
C GLY A 466 2.90 -24.72 -7.64
N LEU A 467 1.84 -24.45 -8.42
CA LEU A 467 0.92 -23.35 -8.19
C LEU A 467 -0.18 -23.75 -7.19
N VAL A 468 -0.76 -22.76 -6.52
CA VAL A 468 -1.81 -22.90 -5.52
C VAL A 468 -3.14 -22.54 -6.16
N SER A 469 -4.19 -23.29 -5.83
CA SER A 469 -5.55 -23.09 -6.33
C SER A 469 -6.22 -21.84 -5.76
N SER A 470 -6.94 -21.12 -6.63
CA SER A 470 -7.71 -19.92 -6.28
C SER A 470 -6.88 -18.88 -5.50
N HIS A 471 -5.66 -18.62 -5.96
CA HIS A 471 -4.66 -17.85 -5.21
C HIS A 471 -4.07 -16.71 -6.02
N ALA A 472 -3.80 -15.59 -5.34
CA ALA A 472 -3.24 -14.39 -5.95
C ALA A 472 -1.71 -14.36 -5.84
N TYR A 473 -1.06 -13.96 -6.93
CA TYR A 473 0.38 -13.80 -7.04
C TYR A 473 0.73 -12.38 -7.45
N ALA A 474 1.78 -11.84 -6.82
CA ALA A 474 2.31 -10.52 -7.12
C ALA A 474 3.22 -10.57 -8.35
N LEU A 475 2.98 -9.72 -9.36
CA LEU A 475 3.91 -9.56 -10.47
C LEU A 475 4.99 -8.55 -10.06
N LEU A 476 6.23 -9.03 -9.97
CA LEU A 476 7.36 -8.25 -9.47
C LEU A 476 8.22 -7.65 -10.58
N ASP A 477 8.35 -8.36 -11.71
CA ASP A 477 9.10 -7.88 -12.87
C ASP A 477 8.64 -8.54 -14.19
N MET A 478 8.92 -7.88 -15.31
CA MET A 478 8.65 -8.37 -16.66
C MET A 478 9.88 -8.18 -17.55
N ARG A 479 10.28 -9.19 -18.32
CA ARG A 479 11.46 -9.13 -19.19
C ARG A 479 11.15 -9.67 -20.58
N LYS A 480 11.71 -9.00 -21.60
CA LYS A 480 11.66 -9.40 -23.00
C LYS A 480 13.09 -9.56 -23.51
N ILE A 481 13.57 -10.79 -23.60
CA ILE A 481 14.96 -11.11 -23.96
C ILE A 481 14.96 -12.05 -25.17
N GLY A 482 15.37 -11.52 -26.33
CA GLY A 482 15.24 -12.23 -27.60
C GLY A 482 13.77 -12.58 -27.87
N VAL A 483 13.48 -13.87 -27.98
CA VAL A 483 12.12 -14.39 -28.18
C VAL A 483 11.37 -14.65 -26.87
N HIS A 484 12.05 -14.58 -25.73
CA HIS A 484 11.47 -14.96 -24.44
C HIS A 484 10.77 -13.76 -23.78
N LYS A 485 9.52 -14.00 -23.36
CA LYS A 485 8.71 -13.12 -22.52
C LYS A 485 8.61 -13.76 -21.14
N LEU A 486 9.36 -13.23 -20.18
CA LEU A 486 9.49 -13.78 -18.83
C LEU A 486 8.85 -12.85 -17.80
N ILE A 487 8.21 -13.42 -16.80
CA ILE A 487 7.53 -12.70 -15.73
C ILE A 487 8.00 -13.27 -14.40
N MET A 488 8.37 -12.40 -13.46
CA MET A 488 8.73 -12.78 -12.10
C MET A 488 7.50 -12.62 -11.21
N LEU A 489 7.09 -13.71 -10.56
CA LEU A 489 5.95 -13.75 -9.65
C LEU A 489 6.40 -14.01 -8.22
N LYS A 490 5.64 -13.51 -7.24
CA LYS A 490 5.74 -13.89 -5.83
C LYS A 490 4.44 -14.52 -5.34
N ASN A 491 4.57 -15.69 -4.73
CA ASN A 491 3.58 -16.32 -3.88
C ASN A 491 3.60 -15.65 -2.48
N PRO A 492 2.49 -15.04 -2.02
CA PRO A 492 2.37 -14.45 -0.69
C PRO A 492 2.67 -15.40 0.48
N TRP A 493 2.50 -16.71 0.28
CA TRP A 493 2.80 -17.72 1.30
C TRP A 493 4.31 -17.88 1.55
N SER A 494 5.15 -17.33 0.66
CA SER A 494 6.61 -17.43 0.70
C SER A 494 7.12 -18.88 0.77
N HIS A 495 6.33 -19.79 0.20
CA HIS A 495 6.69 -21.18 -0.10
C HIS A 495 5.85 -21.66 -1.30
N LEU A 496 6.20 -22.80 -1.90
CA LEU A 496 5.57 -23.38 -3.10
C LEU A 496 5.81 -22.54 -4.36
N GLU A 497 6.83 -22.95 -5.11
CA GLU A 497 7.30 -22.31 -6.33
C GLU A 497 6.93 -23.13 -7.57
N TRP A 498 6.88 -22.41 -8.69
CA TRP A 498 6.63 -22.97 -10.03
C TRP A 498 7.63 -24.07 -10.39
N LYS A 499 7.15 -25.17 -10.95
CA LYS A 499 7.95 -26.36 -11.32
C LYS A 499 8.11 -26.56 -12.84
N GLY A 500 7.56 -25.67 -13.65
CA GLY A 500 7.61 -25.79 -15.11
C GLY A 500 8.81 -25.07 -15.74
N ASN A 501 8.64 -24.59 -16.98
CA ASN A 501 9.69 -23.89 -17.71
C ASN A 501 10.18 -22.66 -16.95
N PHE A 502 11.50 -22.47 -16.91
CA PHE A 502 12.16 -21.38 -16.17
C PHE A 502 11.98 -21.46 -14.64
N SER A 503 11.60 -22.61 -14.10
CA SER A 503 11.74 -22.90 -12.66
C SER A 503 13.21 -23.11 -12.27
N ASP A 504 13.49 -23.14 -10.97
CA ASP A 504 14.85 -23.34 -10.44
C ASP A 504 15.40 -24.74 -10.72
N PHE A 505 14.50 -25.69 -10.94
CA PHE A 505 14.83 -27.08 -11.29
C PHE A 505 14.89 -27.30 -12.81
N ASP A 506 14.58 -26.30 -13.62
CA ASP A 506 14.65 -26.40 -15.07
C ASP A 506 16.12 -26.41 -15.53
N THR A 507 16.51 -27.46 -16.24
CA THR A 507 17.88 -27.61 -16.77
C THR A 507 17.96 -27.39 -18.28
N ARG A 508 16.83 -27.12 -18.94
CA ARG A 508 16.70 -27.10 -20.40
C ARG A 508 16.49 -25.70 -20.97
N ASN A 509 15.59 -24.91 -20.39
CA ASN A 509 15.24 -23.61 -20.97
C ASN A 509 16.15 -22.46 -20.50
N TRP A 510 16.83 -22.61 -19.37
CA TRP A 510 17.81 -21.64 -18.90
C TRP A 510 19.06 -21.64 -19.78
N THR A 511 19.24 -20.59 -20.58
CA THR A 511 20.47 -20.38 -21.35
C THR A 511 21.47 -19.50 -20.58
N PRO A 512 22.78 -19.60 -20.84
CA PRO A 512 23.78 -18.71 -20.23
C PRO A 512 23.48 -17.23 -20.47
N GLU A 513 22.89 -16.90 -21.62
CA GLU A 513 22.46 -15.54 -21.98
C GLU A 513 21.34 -15.05 -21.09
N LEU A 514 20.31 -15.88 -20.84
CA LEU A 514 19.20 -15.56 -19.95
C LEU A 514 19.65 -15.44 -18.49
N ILE A 515 20.46 -16.38 -18.00
CA ILE A 515 21.04 -16.32 -16.64
C ILE A 515 21.81 -15.01 -16.45
N LYS A 516 22.66 -14.65 -17.43
CA LYS A 516 23.43 -13.40 -17.38
C LYS A 516 22.54 -12.16 -17.41
N ALA A 517 21.53 -12.15 -18.30
CA ALA A 517 20.63 -11.02 -18.50
C ALA A 517 19.71 -10.79 -17.29
N LEU A 518 19.20 -11.85 -16.67
CA LEU A 518 18.34 -11.77 -15.48
C LEU A 518 19.12 -11.71 -14.16
N ASN A 519 20.43 -11.94 -14.18
CA ASN A 519 21.25 -12.15 -12.97
C ASN A 519 20.73 -13.28 -12.08
N TYR A 520 20.07 -14.26 -12.67
CA TYR A 520 19.37 -15.29 -11.96
C TYR A 520 20.06 -16.62 -12.23
N ASP A 521 20.82 -17.10 -11.25
CA ASP A 521 21.35 -18.46 -11.31
C ASP A 521 20.36 -19.41 -10.62
N PRO A 522 19.59 -20.21 -11.38
CA PRO A 522 18.62 -21.13 -10.80
C PRO A 522 19.27 -22.13 -9.84
N LYS A 523 20.56 -22.47 -10.04
CA LYS A 523 21.29 -23.41 -9.17
C LYS A 523 21.53 -22.87 -7.77
N LEU A 524 21.58 -21.55 -7.62
CA LEU A 524 21.74 -20.89 -6.32
C LEU A 524 20.40 -20.71 -5.57
N GLN A 525 19.27 -20.95 -6.24
CA GLN A 525 17.93 -20.75 -5.67
C GLN A 525 17.26 -22.05 -5.21
N VAL A 526 17.76 -23.22 -5.66
CA VAL A 526 17.21 -24.55 -5.33
C VAL A 526 16.95 -24.80 -3.83
N ASP A 527 17.78 -24.22 -2.95
CA ASP A 527 17.67 -24.40 -1.49
C ASP A 527 16.94 -23.24 -0.78
N VAL A 528 16.40 -22.26 -1.51
CA VAL A 528 15.79 -21.03 -0.98
C VAL A 528 14.36 -20.85 -1.48
N ASP A 529 13.43 -21.66 -0.96
CA ASP A 529 12.00 -21.45 -1.21
C ASP A 529 11.54 -20.17 -0.48
N ASN A 530 11.39 -19.09 -1.25
CA ASN A 530 10.92 -17.79 -0.79
C ASN A 530 9.64 -17.34 -1.52
N GLY A 531 9.12 -18.24 -2.37
CA GLY A 531 7.92 -18.06 -3.18
C GLY A 531 8.12 -17.15 -4.38
N VAL A 532 9.34 -16.75 -4.74
CA VAL A 532 9.62 -15.91 -5.91
C VAL A 532 10.21 -16.74 -7.03
N PHE A 533 9.61 -16.69 -8.21
CA PHE A 533 10.04 -17.50 -9.35
C PHE A 533 9.80 -16.80 -10.68
N TRP A 534 10.54 -17.21 -11.71
CA TRP A 534 10.30 -16.84 -13.10
C TRP A 534 9.36 -17.83 -13.79
N ILE A 535 8.51 -17.33 -14.67
CA ILE A 535 7.63 -18.11 -15.53
C ILE A 535 7.57 -17.46 -16.93
N ASP A 536 7.45 -18.28 -17.98
CA ASP A 536 7.22 -17.74 -19.33
C ASP A 536 5.76 -17.30 -19.53
N TYR A 537 5.57 -16.31 -20.39
CA TYR A 537 4.26 -15.72 -20.61
C TYR A 537 3.21 -16.70 -21.15
N ASN A 538 3.62 -17.70 -21.96
CA ASN A 538 2.67 -18.70 -22.45
C ASN A 538 2.22 -19.64 -21.34
N SER A 539 3.14 -20.09 -20.48
CA SER A 539 2.80 -20.86 -19.27
C SER A 539 1.91 -20.05 -18.33
N LEU A 540 2.18 -18.75 -18.15
CA LEU A 540 1.30 -17.90 -17.35
C LEU A 540 -0.11 -17.85 -17.95
N CYS A 541 -0.24 -17.63 -19.26
CA CYS A 541 -1.56 -17.60 -19.90
C CYS A 541 -2.30 -18.95 -19.87
N HIS A 542 -1.58 -20.05 -19.70
CA HIS A 542 -2.17 -21.38 -19.60
C HIS A 542 -2.70 -21.70 -18.20
N HIS A 543 -1.98 -21.28 -17.15
CA HIS A 543 -2.30 -21.65 -15.76
C HIS A 543 -3.09 -20.59 -14.99
N PHE A 544 -3.14 -19.34 -15.46
CA PHE A 544 -3.80 -18.23 -14.78
C PHE A 544 -5.07 -17.80 -15.51
N GLU A 545 -6.04 -17.31 -14.75
CA GLU A 545 -7.35 -16.95 -15.28
C GLU A 545 -7.47 -15.46 -15.62
N ASN A 546 -6.85 -14.60 -14.82
CA ASN A 546 -7.07 -13.16 -14.88
C ASN A 546 -5.79 -12.38 -14.57
N PHE A 547 -5.57 -11.29 -15.30
CA PHE A 547 -4.72 -10.17 -14.87
C PHE A 547 -5.57 -9.15 -14.11
N TYR A 548 -5.10 -8.77 -12.92
CA TYR A 548 -5.67 -7.71 -12.11
C TYR A 548 -4.74 -6.50 -12.20
N LEU A 549 -5.20 -5.48 -12.93
CA LEU A 549 -4.43 -4.29 -13.25
C LEU A 549 -4.98 -3.11 -12.47
N ASN A 550 -4.10 -2.33 -11.84
CA ASN A 550 -4.47 -1.02 -11.29
C ASN A 550 -3.64 0.04 -11.99
N TRP A 551 -4.30 1.00 -12.63
CA TRP A 551 -3.68 2.03 -13.45
C TRP A 551 -3.49 3.32 -12.68
N SER A 552 -2.31 3.91 -12.82
CA SER A 552 -2.00 5.18 -12.18
C SER A 552 -2.94 6.28 -12.69
N PRO A 553 -3.64 7.00 -11.79
CA PRO A 553 -4.48 8.13 -12.19
C PRO A 553 -3.70 9.25 -12.89
N SER A 554 -2.37 9.29 -12.70
CA SER A 554 -1.45 10.23 -13.38
C SER A 554 -1.44 10.12 -14.91
N LEU A 555 -1.97 9.02 -15.46
CA LEU A 555 -2.18 8.87 -16.90
C LEU A 555 -3.17 9.88 -17.49
N PHE A 556 -4.01 10.50 -16.66
CA PHE A 556 -5.08 11.39 -17.10
C PHE A 556 -4.83 12.83 -16.63
N SER A 557 -4.82 13.77 -17.57
CA SER A 557 -4.69 15.20 -17.27
C SER A 557 -5.93 15.80 -16.60
N TYR A 558 -7.08 15.16 -16.78
CA TYR A 558 -8.36 15.61 -16.23
C TYR A 558 -9.04 14.45 -15.51
N THR A 559 -9.46 14.68 -14.27
CA THR A 559 -10.21 13.72 -13.47
C THR A 559 -11.37 14.44 -12.79
N SER A 560 -12.51 13.75 -12.64
CA SER A 560 -13.68 14.25 -11.93
C SER A 560 -14.36 13.07 -11.23
N CYS A 561 -14.93 13.33 -10.06
CA CYS A 561 -15.69 12.35 -9.29
C CYS A 561 -17.00 12.97 -8.84
N ILE A 562 -18.07 12.18 -8.85
CA ILE A 562 -19.41 12.59 -8.38
C ILE A 562 -19.94 11.47 -7.49
N HIS A 563 -20.51 11.83 -6.35
CA HIS A 563 -21.18 10.87 -5.47
C HIS A 563 -22.70 11.01 -5.57
N ASN A 564 -23.39 9.89 -5.75
CA ASN A 564 -24.84 9.90 -5.83
C ASN A 564 -25.43 8.64 -5.18
N SER A 565 -26.72 8.68 -4.89
CA SER A 565 -27.50 7.54 -4.44
C SER A 565 -28.90 7.65 -4.98
N TRP A 566 -29.49 6.53 -5.36
CA TRP A 566 -30.91 6.45 -5.71
C TRP A 566 -31.62 5.40 -4.85
N PRO A 567 -32.90 5.58 -4.52
CA PRO A 567 -33.68 4.60 -3.77
C PRO A 567 -33.82 3.29 -4.53
N SER A 568 -33.71 2.15 -3.83
CA SER A 568 -33.94 0.82 -4.42
C SER A 568 -35.35 0.60 -4.97
N ARG A 569 -36.31 1.44 -4.56
CA ARG A 569 -37.71 1.43 -5.05
C ARG A 569 -37.91 2.26 -6.31
N GLN A 570 -36.89 3.01 -6.75
CA GLN A 570 -36.96 3.92 -7.89
C GLN A 570 -36.24 3.29 -9.09
N GLY A 571 -36.95 3.19 -10.21
CA GLY A 571 -36.50 2.51 -11.43
C GLY A 571 -36.75 1.01 -11.42
N PRO A 572 -36.76 0.37 -12.59
CA PRO A 572 -37.07 -1.04 -12.66
C PRO A 572 -35.87 -1.87 -12.17
N VAL A 573 -36.16 -2.91 -11.38
CA VAL A 573 -35.16 -3.94 -10.98
C VAL A 573 -34.54 -4.62 -12.21
N LYS A 574 -35.27 -4.60 -13.34
CA LYS A 574 -34.81 -5.06 -14.64
C LYS A 574 -34.77 -3.90 -15.62
N ASP A 575 -33.58 -3.60 -16.10
CA ASP A 575 -33.28 -2.62 -17.15
C ASP A 575 -33.80 -3.01 -18.55
N LEU A 576 -34.69 -4.00 -18.66
CA LEU A 576 -35.25 -4.51 -19.92
C LEU A 576 -36.29 -3.58 -20.54
N TYR A 577 -37.01 -2.81 -19.73
CA TYR A 577 -38.23 -2.11 -20.17
C TYR A 577 -38.19 -0.60 -19.98
N ASN A 578 -37.37 -0.07 -19.08
CA ASN A 578 -37.25 1.36 -18.82
C ASN A 578 -35.88 1.67 -18.20
N LEU A 579 -35.22 2.72 -18.68
CA LEU A 579 -33.97 3.28 -18.17
C LEU A 579 -34.15 4.73 -17.68
N GLY A 580 -35.31 5.35 -17.93
CA GLY A 580 -35.56 6.76 -17.66
C GLY A 580 -35.56 7.14 -16.18
N ASP A 581 -35.71 6.15 -15.29
CA ASP A 581 -35.68 6.30 -13.84
C ASP A 581 -34.29 6.03 -13.23
N ASN A 582 -33.37 5.44 -14.00
CA ASN A 582 -31.98 5.30 -13.58
C ASN A 582 -31.30 6.68 -13.55
N PRO A 583 -30.31 6.89 -12.67
CA PRO A 583 -29.49 8.10 -12.72
C PRO A 583 -28.82 8.23 -14.09
N GLN A 584 -28.91 9.42 -14.69
CA GLN A 584 -28.24 9.68 -15.96
C GLN A 584 -27.37 10.92 -15.86
N TYR A 585 -26.20 10.88 -16.49
CA TYR A 585 -25.23 11.96 -16.50
C TYR A 585 -24.84 12.32 -17.92
N VAL A 586 -24.57 13.60 -18.16
CA VAL A 586 -24.05 14.06 -19.44
C VAL A 586 -22.55 14.26 -19.31
N LEU A 587 -21.78 13.48 -20.07
CA LEU A 587 -20.35 13.66 -20.20
C LEU A 587 -20.07 14.52 -21.45
N ARG A 588 -19.56 15.71 -21.22
CA ARG A 588 -19.16 16.66 -22.26
C ARG A 588 -17.66 16.56 -22.51
N VAL A 589 -17.29 16.23 -23.74
CA VAL A 589 -15.89 16.09 -24.16
C VAL A 589 -15.63 17.03 -25.33
N SER A 590 -14.50 17.74 -25.28
CA SER A 590 -14.06 18.63 -26.36
C SER A 590 -12.57 18.35 -26.62
N PRO A 591 -12.26 17.21 -27.24
CA PRO A 591 -10.89 16.75 -27.41
C PRO A 591 -10.20 17.59 -28.49
N LYS A 592 -8.96 18.03 -28.26
CA LYS A 592 -8.14 18.68 -29.31
C LYS A 592 -7.47 17.67 -30.23
N THR A 593 -7.26 16.47 -29.71
CA THR A 593 -6.61 15.33 -30.36
C THR A 593 -7.32 14.06 -29.91
N ARG A 594 -7.12 12.95 -30.64
CA ARG A 594 -7.56 11.64 -30.21
C ARG A 594 -7.17 11.36 -28.75
N SER A 595 -8.16 11.16 -27.90
CA SER A 595 -8.01 11.11 -26.44
C SER A 595 -8.71 9.87 -25.88
N SER A 596 -8.20 9.35 -24.76
CA SER A 596 -8.83 8.23 -24.05
C SER A 596 -9.72 8.76 -22.91
N ILE A 597 -10.91 8.18 -22.77
CA ILE A 597 -11.88 8.51 -21.72
C ILE A 597 -12.12 7.24 -20.91
N TRP A 598 -11.91 7.31 -19.61
CA TRP A 598 -12.15 6.19 -18.70
C TRP A 598 -13.21 6.58 -17.69
N ILE A 599 -14.22 5.72 -17.53
CA ILE A 599 -15.35 5.96 -16.63
C ILE A 599 -15.42 4.79 -15.67
N LEU A 600 -15.12 5.06 -14.40
CA LEU A 600 -15.15 4.06 -13.34
C LEU A 600 -16.42 4.23 -12.49
N LEU A 601 -17.37 3.31 -12.66
CA LEU A 601 -18.52 3.21 -11.76
C LEU A 601 -18.10 2.45 -10.50
N THR A 602 -18.26 3.08 -9.33
CA THR A 602 -17.95 2.46 -8.04
C THR A 602 -19.18 2.45 -7.15
N ARG A 603 -19.55 1.27 -6.66
CA ARG A 603 -20.60 1.10 -5.66
C ARG A 603 -20.08 1.44 -4.27
N HIS A 604 -20.86 2.20 -3.51
CA HIS A 604 -20.56 2.38 -2.08
C HIS A 604 -20.93 1.11 -1.34
N ILE A 605 -19.95 0.53 -0.64
CA ILE A 605 -20.14 -0.66 0.16
C ILE A 605 -20.22 -0.27 1.64
N THR A 606 -21.27 -0.71 2.32
CA THR A 606 -21.55 -0.39 3.73
C THR A 606 -21.67 -1.61 4.62
N GLU A 607 -21.84 -2.81 4.06
CA GLU A 607 -22.06 -4.04 4.83
C GLU A 607 -21.06 -5.13 4.46
N ARG A 608 -20.73 -6.01 5.41
CA ARG A 608 -19.81 -7.12 5.22
C ARG A 608 -20.29 -8.08 4.14
N GLN A 609 -21.60 -8.29 4.06
CA GLN A 609 -22.20 -9.21 3.09
C GLN A 609 -21.99 -8.72 1.65
N ASP A 610 -21.93 -7.41 1.44
CA ASP A 610 -21.61 -6.81 0.15
C ASP A 610 -20.18 -7.12 -0.28
N PHE A 611 -19.22 -7.10 0.66
CA PHE A 611 -17.84 -7.48 0.36
C PHE A 611 -17.69 -9.00 0.17
N ALA A 612 -18.37 -9.81 0.99
CA ALA A 612 -18.15 -11.26 1.04
C ALA A 612 -18.87 -12.07 -0.06
N VAL A 613 -20.06 -11.64 -0.49
CA VAL A 613 -20.90 -12.41 -1.44
C VAL A 613 -21.39 -11.55 -2.60
N ASN A 614 -21.23 -10.22 -2.52
CA ASN A 614 -21.55 -9.22 -3.54
C ASN A 614 -22.82 -9.56 -4.35
N ARG A 615 -23.98 -9.50 -3.68
CA ARG A 615 -25.28 -9.92 -4.25
C ARG A 615 -25.89 -8.91 -5.23
N ILE A 616 -25.28 -7.74 -5.37
CA ILE A 616 -25.79 -6.63 -6.18
C ILE A 616 -24.92 -6.51 -7.41
N PHE A 617 -25.57 -6.48 -8.57
CA PHE A 617 -24.89 -6.27 -9.85
C PHE A 617 -25.00 -4.80 -10.26
N ILE A 618 -23.89 -4.26 -10.75
CA ILE A 618 -23.82 -2.92 -11.32
C ILE A 618 -23.41 -3.01 -12.79
N THR A 619 -23.82 -2.03 -13.58
CA THR A 619 -23.37 -1.84 -14.96
C THR A 619 -23.44 -0.36 -15.32
N LEU A 620 -22.78 0.02 -16.41
CA LEU A 620 -22.81 1.36 -16.96
C LEU A 620 -23.05 1.28 -18.46
N PHE A 621 -24.07 1.98 -18.95
CA PHE A 621 -24.29 2.14 -20.38
C PHE A 621 -23.80 3.50 -20.85
N VAL A 622 -23.19 3.55 -22.03
CA VAL A 622 -22.74 4.80 -22.64
C VAL A 622 -23.39 4.99 -24.01
N TYR A 623 -24.04 6.13 -24.21
CA TYR A 623 -24.70 6.50 -25.45
C TYR A 623 -24.04 7.74 -26.07
N LYS A 624 -23.72 7.71 -27.36
CA LYS A 624 -23.32 8.89 -28.16
C LYS A 624 -24.57 9.47 -28.83
N ASN A 625 -25.45 10.09 -28.05
CA ASN A 625 -26.78 10.56 -28.49
C ASN A 625 -27.00 12.07 -28.29
N GLY A 626 -25.93 12.86 -28.12
CA GLY A 626 -26.03 14.30 -27.92
C GLY A 626 -26.37 14.72 -26.49
N GLY A 627 -26.22 13.84 -25.50
CA GLY A 627 -26.57 14.13 -24.10
C GLY A 627 -28.07 14.04 -23.80
N ASN A 628 -28.85 13.45 -24.71
CA ASN A 628 -30.29 13.28 -24.54
C ASN A 628 -30.59 12.17 -23.52
N LYS A 629 -31.68 12.35 -22.76
CA LYS A 629 -32.15 11.36 -21.79
C LYS A 629 -32.61 10.09 -22.52
N VAL A 630 -32.19 8.93 -22.01
CA VAL A 630 -32.54 7.62 -22.56
C VAL A 630 -33.70 7.04 -21.76
N TYR A 631 -34.79 6.66 -22.42
CA TYR A 631 -35.97 6.08 -21.76
C TYR A 631 -36.03 4.57 -21.94
N TYR A 632 -35.75 4.07 -23.15
CA TYR A 632 -35.84 2.65 -23.45
C TYR A 632 -34.49 2.11 -23.98
N PRO A 633 -34.07 0.89 -23.56
CA PRO A 633 -32.80 0.31 -24.01
C PRO A 633 -32.68 0.11 -25.53
N ASN A 634 -33.82 -0.10 -26.20
CA ASN A 634 -33.87 -0.43 -27.62
C ASN A 634 -34.06 0.79 -28.55
N ASP A 635 -34.29 1.99 -28.01
CA ASP A 635 -34.51 3.19 -28.83
C ASP A 635 -33.24 3.58 -29.61
N ILE A 636 -32.09 3.48 -28.93
CA ILE A 636 -30.78 3.82 -29.47
C ILE A 636 -29.83 2.73 -29.02
N LYS A 637 -29.05 2.16 -29.94
CA LYS A 637 -28.02 1.20 -29.58
C LYS A 637 -26.94 1.90 -28.74
N PRO A 638 -26.59 1.40 -27.55
CA PRO A 638 -25.51 1.98 -26.76
C PRO A 638 -24.17 1.88 -27.52
N LEU A 639 -23.31 2.89 -27.36
CA LEU A 639 -21.93 2.85 -27.81
C LEU A 639 -21.15 1.80 -27.02
N GLN A 640 -21.37 1.78 -25.70
CA GLN A 640 -20.88 0.73 -24.82
C GLN A 640 -22.06 0.10 -24.08
N ASP A 641 -22.29 -1.17 -24.35
CA ASP A 641 -23.22 -2.03 -23.61
C ASP A 641 -22.47 -2.67 -22.46
N GLY A 642 -22.78 -2.27 -21.23
CA GLY A 642 -22.04 -2.68 -20.05
C GLY A 642 -22.42 -4.08 -19.58
N VAL A 643 -21.43 -4.94 -19.34
CA VAL A 643 -21.67 -6.25 -18.72
C VAL A 643 -22.00 -6.07 -17.24
N LYS A 644 -23.11 -6.63 -16.80
CA LYS A 644 -23.51 -6.66 -15.39
C LYS A 644 -22.48 -7.41 -14.56
N THR A 645 -21.81 -6.71 -13.66
CA THR A 645 -20.78 -7.28 -12.78
C THR A 645 -21.24 -7.24 -11.32
N ASN A 646 -20.90 -8.28 -10.57
CA ASN A 646 -20.98 -8.29 -9.12
C ASN A 646 -19.68 -7.80 -8.47
N SER A 647 -18.83 -7.07 -9.19
CA SER A 647 -17.69 -6.34 -8.60
C SER A 647 -18.16 -5.01 -8.01
N ALA A 648 -17.40 -4.49 -7.04
CA ALA A 648 -17.59 -3.13 -6.53
C ALA A 648 -17.35 -2.05 -7.59
N HIS A 649 -16.56 -2.40 -8.62
CA HIS A 649 -16.07 -1.49 -9.64
C HIS A 649 -16.40 -2.01 -11.04
N TYR A 650 -16.86 -1.12 -11.91
CA TYR A 650 -17.04 -1.37 -13.33
C TYR A 650 -16.37 -0.26 -14.15
N LEU A 651 -15.43 -0.65 -15.02
CA LEU A 651 -14.64 0.29 -15.82
C LEU A 651 -15.08 0.24 -17.28
N VAL A 652 -15.43 1.40 -17.83
CA VAL A 652 -15.64 1.62 -19.27
C VAL A 652 -14.48 2.44 -19.83
N LYS A 653 -13.94 2.02 -20.97
CA LYS A 653 -12.85 2.69 -21.69
C LYS A 653 -13.32 3.05 -23.09
N LEU A 654 -13.17 4.32 -23.45
CA LEU A 654 -13.53 4.86 -24.76
C LEU A 654 -12.32 5.58 -25.37
N ILE A 655 -12.34 5.72 -26.70
CA ILE A 655 -11.40 6.53 -27.46
C ILE A 655 -12.22 7.47 -28.32
N THR A 656 -11.91 8.76 -28.31
CA THR A 656 -12.60 9.75 -29.15
C THR A 656 -12.24 9.54 -30.62
N ASP A 657 -13.19 9.72 -31.53
CA ASP A 657 -12.94 9.62 -32.97
C ASP A 657 -12.16 10.83 -33.48
N ASP A 658 -11.41 10.68 -34.58
CA ASP A 658 -10.67 11.80 -35.18
C ASP A 658 -11.62 12.90 -35.70
N ASN A 659 -12.85 12.54 -36.09
CA ASN A 659 -13.89 13.49 -36.49
C ASN A 659 -14.46 14.32 -35.32
N ASP A 660 -14.29 13.85 -34.08
CA ASP A 660 -14.74 14.56 -32.89
C ASP A 660 -13.75 15.67 -32.47
N SER A 661 -12.53 15.71 -33.06
CA SER A 661 -11.44 16.63 -32.67
C SER A 661 -11.71 18.12 -32.94
N ASN A 662 -12.69 18.43 -33.78
CA ASN A 662 -13.09 19.80 -34.12
C ASN A 662 -14.46 20.20 -33.53
N GLY A 663 -15.06 19.37 -32.67
CA GLY A 663 -16.41 19.57 -32.15
C GLY A 663 -16.59 19.14 -30.69
N GLN A 664 -17.71 19.52 -30.10
CA GLN A 664 -18.11 19.06 -28.78
C GLN A 664 -18.92 17.77 -28.91
N THR A 665 -18.44 16.69 -28.30
CA THR A 665 -19.19 15.42 -28.20
C THR A 665 -19.86 15.33 -26.83
N LEU A 666 -21.16 15.01 -26.83
CA LEU A 666 -21.95 14.79 -25.62
C LEU A 666 -22.35 13.32 -25.55
N TYR A 667 -21.95 12.65 -24.47
CA TYR A 667 -22.37 11.29 -24.15
C TYR A 667 -23.37 11.30 -23.01
N THR A 668 -24.33 10.38 -23.05
CA THR A 668 -25.20 10.08 -21.91
C THR A 668 -24.71 8.81 -21.23
N LEU A 669 -24.46 8.90 -19.93
CA LEU A 669 -24.09 7.80 -19.05
C LEU A 669 -25.34 7.38 -18.28
N VAL A 670 -25.66 6.10 -18.27
CA VAL A 670 -26.86 5.53 -17.59
C VAL A 670 -26.45 4.44 -16.63
#